data_AF-A0A921HIS5-F1
#
_entry.id   AF-A0A921HIS5-F1
#
_cell.length_a   1.000
_cell.length_b   1.000
_cell.length_c   1.000
_cell.angle_alpha   90.00
_cell.angle_beta   90.00
_cell.angle_gamma   90.00
#
_symmetry.space_group_name_H-M   'P 1'
#
loop_
_entity.id
_entity.type
_entity.pdbx_description
1 polymer ?
#
loop_
_entity_poly.entity_id
_entity_poly.type
_entity_poly.pdbx_seq_one_letter_code
_entity_poly.pdbx_strand_id
1 'polypeptide(L)'
;MKIYKYIGVALMVLSLGACKTDDLERDIDALKDRVTAMEAKVDRLNESMNMIRVALDGNKTIQSYTENEDGSYTLTLSDGNTITLTQGEIGATDVYQEVSISTDGNWVIGGVETEHRAVAVDGVPGVTPQFRLTMESEGKYYWEVSYDGELTWEEVKSQQGTRVYASASGSSSVAGPIASAAPNATGDKFEITLTGSGTKYEIPIVSGLACAITEPALEDGFWIVPTNTGATTPINLKGEAVLISAPEGWTVTASIDNSNPTTLSVTPPNQDGAEGIITLQVNKGVYWAIDQIKVRSKKVITSWYQEFLAGAEIVVNDVTIKKGSADDKVLIKEKEVDLKVRLISDDNAEIAEDGLYFIGAGLNVTYKNSQNKNKVLINDSPTGEKPVVTCTNTITLNGTSLVCKNVALKLNENATYRFLTINTNNAPYVAFDGCNLEVPSTATQNAFCYASTAVAINSFTLHKSKIKIDKSTEYNIISVGKDNFVNFNSISVENTIFYGNNASTFKLFGVNNGNTTNAGIGSLVLRNTTFLNMHYAGYGIVNGDISTMIVKNNIIYADNNNNNVTVFRKRGNSSASLQATDGEVADNIGYIIGDFYLNLWQGDTPPLENAERIQKLDASPFETLDKLTGTYVLKPEYQGYGATIE
;
A
#
# COMPACT_ATOMS: atom_id res chain seq x y z
N MET A 1 -5.06 17.47 -12.80
CA MET A 1 -4.22 16.24 -12.80
C MET A 1 -2.93 16.56 -13.56
N LYS A 2 -1.78 16.64 -12.88
CA LYS A 2 -0.48 17.02 -13.48
C LYS A 2 0.39 15.77 -13.65
N ILE A 3 0.41 15.19 -14.84
CA ILE A 3 1.34 14.13 -15.24
C ILE A 3 1.48 14.25 -16.78
N TYR A 4 2.61 14.32 -17.48
CA TYR A 4 3.95 13.75 -17.32
C TYR A 4 4.99 14.70 -17.95
N LYS A 5 6.06 15.05 -17.21
CA LYS A 5 7.16 15.93 -17.66
C LYS A 5 8.41 15.14 -18.08
N TYR A 6 8.41 14.34 -19.15
CA TYR A 6 9.66 13.74 -19.65
C TYR A 6 9.59 13.36 -21.14
N ILE A 7 9.78 14.31 -22.07
CA ILE A 7 10.04 13.97 -23.48
C ILE A 7 11.28 14.66 -24.07
N GLY A 8 11.77 15.77 -23.52
CA GLY A 8 12.86 16.53 -24.18
C GLY A 8 14.31 16.07 -23.93
N VAL A 9 14.62 15.45 -22.78
CA VAL A 9 16.03 15.43 -22.29
C VAL A 9 16.75 14.10 -22.54
N ALA A 10 16.04 12.99 -22.76
CA ALA A 10 16.65 11.66 -22.76
C ALA A 10 17.41 11.29 -24.06
N LEU A 11 17.14 11.96 -25.18
CA LEU A 11 17.67 11.56 -26.50
C LEU A 11 18.97 12.26 -26.93
N MET A 12 19.45 13.27 -26.18
CA MET A 12 20.64 14.07 -26.56
C MET A 12 21.92 13.78 -25.76
N VAL A 13 21.92 12.81 -24.85
CA VAL A 13 23.11 12.48 -24.04
C VAL A 13 24.11 11.58 -24.80
N LEU A 14 23.81 11.14 -26.03
CA LEU A 14 24.59 10.10 -26.73
C LEU A 14 25.46 10.55 -27.92
N SER A 15 25.59 11.85 -28.24
CA SER A 15 26.35 12.25 -29.45
C SER A 15 27.47 13.29 -29.30
N LEU A 16 27.82 13.75 -28.11
CA LEU A 16 28.81 14.83 -27.96
C LEU A 16 30.15 14.33 -27.40
N GLY A 17 30.84 13.56 -28.23
CA GLY A 17 32.28 13.33 -28.10
C GLY A 17 33.07 14.53 -28.65
N ALA A 18 33.73 15.24 -27.75
CA ALA A 18 34.87 16.15 -27.95
C ALA A 18 34.68 17.43 -28.79
N CYS A 19 34.25 18.53 -28.15
CA CYS A 19 34.93 19.84 -28.16
C CYS A 19 34.22 20.85 -27.24
N LYS A 20 34.96 21.43 -26.29
CA LYS A 20 34.61 22.54 -25.36
C LYS A 20 33.29 22.41 -24.57
N THR A 21 33.42 21.90 -23.35
CA THR A 21 32.35 21.71 -22.35
C THR A 21 31.55 22.99 -22.04
N ASP A 22 32.19 24.17 -22.04
CA ASP A 22 31.53 25.43 -21.67
C ASP A 22 30.52 25.94 -22.71
N ASP A 23 30.76 25.70 -24.01
CA ASP A 23 29.84 26.10 -25.08
C ASP A 23 28.60 25.17 -25.10
N LEU A 24 28.79 23.88 -24.77
CA LEU A 24 27.69 22.93 -24.63
C LEU A 24 26.76 23.24 -23.46
N GLU A 25 27.30 23.64 -22.32
CA GLU A 25 26.50 23.97 -21.13
C GLU A 25 25.60 25.20 -21.40
N ARG A 26 26.15 26.22 -22.07
CA ARG A 26 25.39 27.41 -22.51
C ARG A 26 24.31 27.07 -23.55
N ASP A 27 24.63 26.23 -24.52
CA ASP A 27 23.66 25.83 -25.57
C ASP A 27 22.55 24.94 -24.99
N ILE A 28 22.87 24.08 -24.02
CA ILE A 28 21.90 23.29 -23.25
C ILE A 28 20.97 24.20 -22.46
N ASP A 29 21.50 25.21 -21.76
CA ASP A 29 20.68 26.13 -20.97
C ASP A 29 19.80 27.02 -21.86
N ALA A 30 20.32 27.52 -22.99
CA ALA A 30 19.51 28.22 -23.98
C ALA A 30 18.40 27.34 -24.59
N LEU A 31 18.65 26.03 -24.77
CA LEU A 31 17.66 25.08 -25.26
C LEU A 31 16.60 24.79 -24.18
N LYS A 32 17.00 24.63 -22.91
CA LYS A 32 16.07 24.50 -21.77
C LYS A 32 15.16 25.71 -21.65
N ASP A 33 15.70 26.92 -21.77
CA ASP A 33 14.92 28.15 -21.71
C ASP A 33 13.88 28.21 -22.84
N ARG A 34 14.27 27.81 -24.05
CA ARG A 34 13.35 27.74 -25.20
C ARG A 34 12.26 26.68 -25.01
N VAL A 35 12.62 25.48 -24.54
CA VAL A 35 11.65 24.41 -24.25
C VAL A 35 10.67 24.86 -23.17
N THR A 36 11.17 25.44 -22.08
CA THR A 36 10.35 25.99 -21.00
C THR A 36 9.39 27.06 -21.52
N ALA A 37 9.87 27.96 -22.40
CA ALA A 37 9.03 28.98 -23.01
C ALA A 37 7.95 28.40 -23.96
N MET A 38 8.24 27.29 -24.63
CA MET A 38 7.30 26.60 -25.52
C MET A 38 6.25 25.78 -24.74
N GLU A 39 6.66 25.07 -23.68
CA GLU A 39 5.75 24.38 -22.76
C GLU A 39 4.76 25.38 -22.14
N ALA A 40 5.25 26.53 -21.68
CA ALA A 40 4.39 27.59 -21.16
C ALA A 40 3.38 28.13 -22.19
N LYS A 41 3.68 28.09 -23.50
CA LYS A 41 2.72 28.48 -24.54
C LYS A 41 1.61 27.44 -24.71
N VAL A 42 1.94 26.15 -24.66
CA VAL A 42 0.97 25.05 -24.73
C VAL A 42 0.04 25.09 -23.51
N ASP A 43 0.62 25.22 -22.31
CA ASP A 43 -0.13 25.28 -21.06
C ASP A 43 -1.11 26.47 -21.07
N ARG A 44 -0.65 27.67 -21.41
CA ARG A 44 -1.51 28.87 -21.51
C ARG A 44 -2.65 28.71 -22.51
N LEU A 45 -2.38 28.10 -23.67
CA LEU A 45 -3.40 27.88 -24.69
C LEU A 45 -4.46 26.90 -24.19
N ASN A 46 -4.04 25.77 -23.64
CA ASN A 46 -4.96 24.76 -23.08
C ASN A 46 -5.75 25.28 -21.87
N GLU A 47 -5.14 26.09 -21.00
CA GLU A 47 -5.85 26.78 -19.90
C GLU A 47 -6.90 27.76 -20.43
N SER A 48 -6.59 28.51 -21.50
CA SER A 48 -7.54 29.39 -22.17
C SER A 48 -8.72 28.61 -22.77
N MET A 49 -8.45 27.46 -23.41
CA MET A 49 -9.49 26.58 -23.96
C MET A 49 -10.42 26.04 -22.87
N ASN A 50 -9.85 25.62 -21.73
CA ASN A 50 -10.63 25.18 -20.57
C ASN A 50 -11.51 26.28 -20.02
N MET A 51 -11.02 27.52 -19.98
CA MET A 51 -11.83 28.63 -19.52
C MET A 51 -12.99 28.94 -20.46
N ILE A 52 -12.74 28.93 -21.77
CA ILE A 52 -13.81 29.12 -22.77
C ILE A 52 -14.86 28.03 -22.59
N ARG A 53 -14.45 26.78 -22.37
CA ARG A 53 -15.39 25.68 -22.12
C ARG A 53 -16.30 25.95 -20.93
N VAL A 54 -15.74 26.38 -19.81
CA VAL A 54 -16.51 26.73 -18.61
C VAL A 54 -17.47 27.90 -18.88
N ALA A 55 -17.04 28.91 -19.64
CA ALA A 55 -17.89 30.03 -20.04
C ALA A 55 -19.04 29.61 -20.98
N LEU A 56 -18.79 28.68 -21.90
CA LEU A 56 -19.78 28.19 -22.86
C LEU A 56 -20.80 27.24 -22.22
N ASP A 57 -20.35 26.33 -21.36
CA ASP A 57 -21.21 25.34 -20.73
C ASP A 57 -22.07 25.96 -19.62
N GLY A 58 -21.61 27.05 -18.99
CA GLY A 58 -22.34 27.78 -17.94
C GLY A 58 -22.62 26.95 -16.68
N ASN A 59 -21.96 25.80 -16.52
CA ASN A 59 -22.20 24.82 -15.48
C ASN A 59 -21.35 25.02 -14.22
N LYS A 60 -20.42 25.98 -14.23
CA LYS A 60 -19.56 26.32 -13.09
C LYS A 60 -19.57 27.82 -12.84
N THR A 61 -19.37 28.20 -11.59
CA THR A 61 -19.22 29.61 -11.17
C THR A 61 -17.81 29.84 -10.64
N ILE A 62 -17.38 31.10 -10.55
CA ILE A 62 -16.11 31.48 -9.94
C ILE A 62 -16.33 31.73 -8.45
N GLN A 63 -15.61 30.99 -7.59
CA GLN A 63 -15.60 31.20 -6.15
C GLN A 63 -14.81 32.46 -5.76
N SER A 64 -13.64 32.63 -6.37
CA SER A 64 -12.72 33.73 -6.10
C SER A 64 -11.75 33.91 -7.26
N TYR A 65 -11.19 35.10 -7.38
CA TYR A 65 -10.12 35.39 -8.33
C TYR A 65 -9.03 36.23 -7.68
N THR A 66 -7.82 36.10 -8.20
CA THR A 66 -6.66 36.93 -7.87
C THR A 66 -6.09 37.50 -9.16
N GLU A 67 -5.91 38.81 -9.22
CA GLU A 67 -5.12 39.46 -10.27
C GLU A 67 -3.64 39.36 -9.89
N ASN A 68 -2.84 38.78 -10.78
CA ASN A 68 -1.41 38.58 -10.59
C ASN A 68 -0.62 39.82 -11.03
N GLU A 69 0.63 39.95 -10.59
CA GLU A 69 1.48 41.11 -10.89
C GLU A 69 1.73 41.31 -12.39
N ASP A 70 1.61 40.25 -13.20
CA ASP A 70 1.78 40.26 -14.65
C ASP A 70 0.47 40.57 -15.42
N GLY A 71 -0.63 40.89 -14.72
CA GLY A 71 -1.94 41.17 -15.31
C GLY A 71 -2.75 39.92 -15.69
N SER A 72 -2.26 38.71 -15.38
CA SER A 72 -3.04 37.48 -15.49
C SER A 72 -4.00 37.31 -14.30
N TYR A 73 -5.02 36.46 -14.45
CA TYR A 73 -5.99 36.15 -13.39
C TYR A 73 -5.92 34.68 -12.99
N THR A 74 -5.79 34.39 -11.69
CA THR A 74 -5.98 33.04 -11.16
C THR A 74 -7.40 32.92 -10.61
N LEU A 75 -8.23 32.08 -11.24
CA LEU A 75 -9.63 31.84 -10.89
C LEU A 75 -9.76 30.51 -10.15
N THR A 76 -10.48 30.51 -9.03
CA THR A 76 -10.93 29.28 -8.35
C THR A 76 -12.39 29.04 -8.69
N LEU A 77 -12.71 27.90 -9.28
CA LEU A 77 -14.07 27.53 -9.67
C LEU A 77 -14.84 26.91 -8.51
N SER A 78 -16.16 26.76 -8.68
CA SER A 78 -17.07 26.19 -7.69
C SER A 78 -16.79 24.72 -7.36
N ASP A 79 -16.09 23.99 -8.22
CA ASP A 79 -15.62 22.61 -8.01
C ASP A 79 -14.22 22.54 -7.33
N GLY A 80 -13.66 23.69 -6.95
CA GLY A 80 -12.33 23.80 -6.35
C GLY A 80 -11.16 23.79 -7.34
N ASN A 81 -11.40 23.57 -8.64
CA ASN A 81 -10.34 23.65 -9.65
C ASN A 81 -9.86 25.09 -9.83
N THR A 82 -8.54 25.25 -10.00
CA THR A 82 -7.91 26.55 -10.28
C THR A 82 -7.49 26.65 -11.74
N ILE A 83 -7.83 27.75 -12.40
CA ILE A 83 -7.43 28.07 -13.77
C ILE A 83 -6.65 29.38 -13.75
N THR A 84 -5.51 29.43 -14.42
CA THR A 84 -4.77 30.68 -14.66
C THR A 84 -5.11 31.21 -16.05
N LEU A 85 -5.57 32.45 -16.14
CA LEU A 85 -5.85 33.15 -17.39
C LEU A 85 -4.81 34.20 -17.65
N THR A 86 -3.98 33.95 -18.65
CA THR A 86 -3.09 34.97 -19.20
C THR A 86 -3.81 35.65 -20.38
N GLN A 87 -3.98 36.97 -20.32
CA GLN A 87 -4.47 37.73 -21.46
C GLN A 87 -3.44 37.64 -22.60
N GLY A 88 -3.90 37.46 -23.84
CA GLY A 88 -3.00 37.54 -24.99
C GLY A 88 -2.64 39.00 -25.28
N GLU A 89 -1.36 39.38 -25.17
CA GLU A 89 -0.92 40.64 -25.79
C GLU A 89 -0.89 40.47 -27.31
N ILE A 90 -1.65 41.31 -28.02
CA ILE A 90 -1.53 41.45 -29.48
C ILE A 90 -0.22 42.20 -29.74
N GLY A 91 0.86 41.46 -30.03
CA GLY A 91 2.07 42.06 -30.55
C GLY A 91 1.80 42.73 -31.89
N ALA A 92 2.15 44.02 -32.02
CA ALA A 92 1.82 44.86 -33.17
C ALA A 92 2.48 44.47 -34.52
N THR A 93 3.19 43.33 -34.60
CA THR A 93 4.02 42.97 -35.77
C THR A 93 3.97 41.50 -36.22
N ASP A 94 3.17 40.64 -35.58
CA ASP A 94 3.26 39.18 -35.80
C ASP A 94 2.03 38.58 -36.50
N VAL A 95 2.27 37.66 -37.46
CA VAL A 95 1.23 36.86 -38.15
C VAL A 95 0.79 35.74 -37.22
N TYR A 96 -0.22 36.00 -36.41
CA TYR A 96 -0.82 34.99 -35.54
C TYR A 96 -1.81 34.12 -36.30
N GLN A 97 -1.78 32.83 -35.99
CA GLN A 97 -2.78 31.87 -36.47
C GLN A 97 -3.92 31.86 -35.46
N GLU A 98 -5.11 32.26 -35.88
CA GLU A 98 -6.25 32.53 -34.99
C GLU A 98 -6.86 31.24 -34.42
N VAL A 99 -7.21 31.28 -33.13
CA VAL A 99 -8.17 30.35 -32.51
C VAL A 99 -9.40 31.16 -32.11
N SER A 100 -10.56 30.82 -32.67
CA SER A 100 -11.82 31.52 -32.38
C SER A 100 -13.02 30.61 -32.62
N ILE A 101 -14.24 31.17 -32.54
CA ILE A 101 -15.49 30.46 -32.81
C ILE A 101 -16.17 31.15 -33.99
N SER A 102 -16.55 30.39 -35.01
CA SER A 102 -17.24 30.90 -36.20
C SER A 102 -18.65 31.39 -35.85
N THR A 103 -19.29 32.15 -36.76
CA THR A 103 -20.70 32.53 -36.62
C THR A 103 -21.63 31.34 -36.54
N ASP A 104 -21.23 30.21 -37.12
CA ASP A 104 -21.98 28.96 -37.12
C ASP A 104 -21.73 28.14 -35.85
N GLY A 105 -20.82 28.56 -34.96
CA GLY A 105 -20.56 27.91 -33.68
C GLY A 105 -19.52 26.79 -33.71
N ASN A 106 -18.71 26.70 -34.78
CA ASN A 106 -17.60 25.75 -34.90
C ASN A 106 -16.29 26.38 -34.44
N TRP A 107 -15.31 25.56 -34.05
CA TRP A 107 -13.95 26.05 -33.81
C TRP A 107 -13.31 26.52 -35.10
N VAL A 108 -12.64 27.66 -35.04
CA VAL A 108 -11.73 28.14 -36.07
C VAL A 108 -10.32 27.96 -35.51
N ILE A 109 -9.48 27.17 -36.18
CA ILE A 109 -8.10 26.92 -35.75
C ILE A 109 -7.18 27.17 -36.94
N GLY A 110 -6.16 28.00 -36.77
CA GLY A 110 -5.28 28.37 -37.88
C GLY A 110 -5.98 29.27 -38.92
N GLY A 111 -7.05 29.96 -38.50
CA GLY A 111 -7.91 30.71 -39.41
C GLY A 111 -8.77 29.84 -40.35
N VAL A 112 -8.86 28.53 -40.11
CA VAL A 112 -9.70 27.59 -40.85
C VAL A 112 -10.83 27.09 -39.94
N GLU A 113 -12.06 27.17 -40.42
CA GLU A 113 -13.22 26.62 -39.72
C GLU A 113 -13.19 25.08 -39.75
N THR A 114 -13.36 24.47 -38.59
CA THR A 114 -13.33 23.01 -38.39
C THR A 114 -14.75 22.43 -38.43
N GLU A 115 -14.87 21.11 -38.57
CA GLU A 115 -16.16 20.42 -38.42
C GLU A 115 -16.57 20.22 -36.94
N HIS A 116 -15.71 20.64 -36.00
CA HIS A 116 -15.92 20.45 -34.56
C HIS A 116 -16.62 21.66 -33.93
N ARG A 117 -17.77 21.40 -33.31
CA ARG A 117 -18.59 22.40 -32.61
C ARG A 117 -17.94 22.87 -31.31
N ALA A 118 -17.90 24.19 -31.10
CA ALA A 118 -17.49 24.81 -29.84
C ALA A 118 -18.67 24.90 -28.86
N VAL A 119 -19.84 25.27 -29.37
CA VAL A 119 -21.08 25.43 -28.61
C VAL A 119 -21.94 24.18 -28.69
N ALA A 120 -22.65 23.87 -27.60
CA ALA A 120 -23.63 22.80 -27.62
C ALA A 120 -24.84 23.19 -28.48
N VAL A 121 -25.31 22.27 -29.33
CA VAL A 121 -26.50 22.43 -30.19
C VAL A 121 -27.33 21.15 -30.10
N ASP A 122 -28.65 21.29 -29.97
CA ASP A 122 -29.60 20.17 -29.92
C ASP A 122 -29.26 19.05 -28.92
N GLY A 123 -28.65 19.42 -27.79
CA GLY A 123 -28.27 18.48 -26.73
C GLY A 123 -26.97 17.71 -26.99
N VAL A 124 -26.27 17.96 -28.11
CA VAL A 124 -24.92 17.46 -28.36
C VAL A 124 -23.91 18.44 -27.73
N PRO A 125 -23.07 18.01 -26.79
CA PRO A 125 -22.04 18.87 -26.20
C PRO A 125 -21.04 19.34 -27.25
N GLY A 126 -20.53 20.56 -27.08
CA GLY A 126 -19.35 21.00 -27.82
C GLY A 126 -18.10 20.17 -27.47
N VAL A 127 -17.07 20.25 -28.28
CA VAL A 127 -15.76 19.63 -28.03
C VAL A 127 -14.79 20.70 -27.57
N THR A 128 -13.87 20.38 -26.65
CA THR A 128 -12.77 21.29 -26.26
C THR A 128 -11.47 20.83 -26.92
N PRO A 129 -10.92 21.57 -27.89
CA PRO A 129 -9.62 21.30 -28.50
C PRO A 129 -8.50 21.31 -27.46
N GLN A 130 -7.59 20.35 -27.58
CA GLN A 130 -6.35 20.28 -26.80
C GLN A 130 -5.16 20.39 -27.73
N PHE A 131 -4.20 21.24 -27.38
CA PHE A 131 -3.04 21.53 -28.22
C PHE A 131 -1.78 20.91 -27.65
N ARG A 132 -0.87 20.52 -28.54
CA ARG A 132 0.51 20.16 -28.20
C ARG A 132 1.49 20.64 -29.26
N LEU A 133 2.77 20.57 -28.92
CA LEU A 133 3.86 20.74 -29.87
C LEU A 133 4.46 19.39 -30.22
N THR A 134 4.61 19.13 -31.52
CA THR A 134 5.37 18.00 -32.05
C THR A 134 6.70 18.49 -32.60
N MET A 135 7.79 17.79 -32.27
CA MET A 135 9.12 18.10 -32.78
C MET A 135 9.39 17.26 -34.02
N GLU A 136 9.58 17.91 -35.16
CA GLU A 136 9.92 17.22 -36.41
C GLU A 136 11.44 17.08 -36.58
N SER A 137 12.19 18.12 -36.19
CA SER A 137 13.64 18.15 -36.19
C SER A 137 14.14 19.13 -35.15
N GLU A 138 15.42 19.07 -34.82
CA GLU A 138 16.02 19.87 -33.74
C GLU A 138 15.67 21.37 -33.87
N GLY A 139 14.95 21.89 -32.87
CA GLY A 139 14.53 23.28 -32.82
C GLY A 139 13.33 23.65 -33.70
N LYS A 140 12.72 22.70 -34.43
CA LYS A 140 11.52 22.90 -35.26
C LYS A 140 10.30 22.18 -34.68
N TYR A 141 9.36 22.98 -34.18
CA TYR A 141 8.15 22.51 -33.53
C TYR A 141 6.93 22.92 -34.35
N TYR A 142 5.92 22.04 -34.42
CA TYR A 142 4.65 22.32 -35.08
C TYR A 142 3.49 22.07 -34.14
N TRP A 143 2.39 22.80 -34.34
CA TRP A 143 1.19 22.63 -33.56
C TRP A 143 0.37 21.45 -34.05
N GLU A 144 -0.07 20.64 -33.09
CA GLU A 144 -1.10 19.62 -33.29
C GLU A 144 -2.27 19.89 -32.35
N VAL A 145 -3.46 19.46 -32.77
CA VAL A 145 -4.71 19.59 -32.03
C VAL A 145 -5.39 18.23 -31.90
N SER A 146 -5.99 17.97 -30.75
CA SER A 146 -6.81 16.81 -30.45
C SER A 146 -8.23 17.26 -30.09
N TYR A 147 -9.22 16.47 -30.49
CA TYR A 147 -10.64 16.68 -30.24
C TYR A 147 -11.29 15.54 -29.46
N ASP A 148 -10.52 14.53 -29.07
CA ASP A 148 -11.00 13.25 -28.52
C ASP A 148 -10.32 12.86 -27.20
N GLY A 149 -9.87 13.86 -26.43
CA GLY A 149 -9.23 13.60 -25.13
C GLY A 149 -7.79 13.10 -25.28
N GLU A 150 -7.02 13.66 -26.22
CA GLU A 150 -5.63 13.34 -26.51
C GLU A 150 -5.37 11.96 -27.14
N LEU A 151 -6.43 11.24 -27.56
CA LEU A 151 -6.33 9.92 -28.18
C LEU A 151 -5.76 10.00 -29.61
N THR A 152 -6.23 10.97 -30.39
CA THR A 152 -5.73 11.26 -31.74
C THR A 152 -5.35 12.73 -31.90
N TRP A 153 -4.41 12.98 -32.81
CA TRP A 153 -3.80 14.30 -33.02
C TRP A 153 -3.74 14.63 -34.50
N GLU A 154 -4.15 15.86 -34.83
CA GLU A 154 -4.19 16.39 -36.18
C GLU A 154 -3.27 17.61 -36.30
N GLU A 155 -2.66 17.81 -37.48
CA GLU A 155 -1.82 18.96 -37.73
C GLU A 155 -2.63 20.24 -37.84
N VAL A 156 -2.23 21.29 -37.11
CA VAL A 156 -2.80 22.62 -37.29
C VAL A 156 -2.30 23.21 -38.61
N LYS A 157 -3.23 23.63 -39.48
CA LYS A 157 -2.94 24.20 -40.81
C LYS A 157 -3.43 25.64 -40.90
N SER A 158 -2.66 26.49 -41.59
CA SER A 158 -3.08 27.85 -41.95
C SER A 158 -4.14 27.83 -43.06
N GLN A 159 -4.76 28.98 -43.34
CA GLN A 159 -5.67 29.16 -44.49
C GLN A 159 -5.08 28.75 -45.85
N GLN A 160 -3.75 28.71 -45.97
CA GLN A 160 -3.05 28.29 -47.19
C GLN A 160 -2.74 26.79 -47.21
N GLY A 161 -3.22 26.02 -46.23
CA GLY A 161 -3.01 24.58 -46.11
C GLY A 161 -1.61 24.18 -45.60
N THR A 162 -0.82 25.14 -45.10
CA THR A 162 0.56 24.88 -44.62
C THR A 162 0.55 24.61 -43.11
N ARG A 163 1.39 23.67 -42.65
CA ARG A 163 1.55 23.35 -41.21
C ARG A 163 1.97 24.58 -40.41
N VAL A 164 1.38 24.77 -39.24
CA VAL A 164 1.66 25.92 -38.37
C VAL A 164 2.87 25.63 -37.49
N TYR A 165 3.94 26.37 -37.74
CA TYR A 165 5.19 26.34 -36.98
C TYR A 165 5.04 27.03 -35.61
N ALA A 166 5.79 26.58 -34.61
CA ALA A 166 5.90 27.20 -33.30
C ALA A 166 7.33 27.70 -33.05
N SER A 167 7.47 29.02 -32.88
CA SER A 167 8.76 29.65 -32.55
C SER A 167 8.85 30.06 -31.08
N ALA A 168 10.03 29.93 -30.49
CA ALA A 168 10.37 30.52 -29.19
C ALA A 168 10.57 32.05 -29.27
N SER A 169 11.04 32.57 -30.41
CA SER A 169 11.27 34.01 -30.66
C SER A 169 10.56 34.45 -31.96
N GLY A 170 9.45 35.19 -31.83
CA GLY A 170 8.77 35.91 -32.91
C GLY A 170 7.94 35.13 -33.95
N SER A 171 6.88 35.80 -34.40
CA SER A 171 6.13 35.80 -35.68
C SER A 171 5.54 34.52 -36.31
N SER A 172 5.45 33.39 -35.61
CA SER A 172 4.59 32.27 -36.03
C SER A 172 4.13 31.49 -34.81
N SER A 173 3.00 31.88 -34.26
CA SER A 173 2.37 31.22 -33.11
C SER A 173 0.86 31.28 -33.23
N VAL A 174 0.21 30.26 -32.70
CA VAL A 174 -1.23 30.27 -32.45
C VAL A 174 -1.51 31.33 -31.39
N ALA A 175 -2.33 32.34 -31.72
CA ALA A 175 -2.75 33.33 -30.73
C ALA A 175 -3.78 32.70 -29.79
N GLY A 176 -3.74 33.11 -28.52
CA GLY A 176 -4.76 32.72 -27.56
C GLY A 176 -6.16 33.17 -28.03
N PRO A 177 -7.20 32.36 -27.80
CA PRO A 177 -8.56 32.67 -28.22
C PRO A 177 -9.24 33.78 -27.41
N ILE A 178 -8.58 34.36 -26.41
CA ILE A 178 -9.15 35.33 -25.48
C ILE A 178 -8.52 36.70 -25.77
N ALA A 179 -9.34 37.65 -26.23
CA ALA A 179 -8.96 39.03 -26.51
C ALA A 179 -8.91 39.89 -25.24
N SER A 180 -9.83 39.66 -24.29
CA SER A 180 -9.82 40.31 -22.98
C SER A 180 -10.55 39.46 -21.94
N ALA A 181 -10.11 39.56 -20.68
CA ALA A 181 -10.71 38.84 -19.56
C ALA A 181 -10.59 39.68 -18.28
N ALA A 182 -11.72 40.08 -17.70
CA ALA A 182 -11.75 40.91 -16.50
C ALA A 182 -13.08 40.77 -15.75
N PRO A 183 -13.12 41.05 -14.44
CA PRO A 183 -14.39 41.23 -13.73
C PRO A 183 -15.18 42.39 -14.37
N ASN A 184 -16.51 42.24 -14.45
CA ASN A 184 -17.39 43.30 -14.93
C ASN A 184 -17.44 44.48 -13.93
N ALA A 185 -18.04 45.60 -14.33
CA ALA A 185 -18.07 46.83 -13.53
C ALA A 185 -18.74 46.66 -12.15
N THR A 186 -19.64 45.69 -12.00
CA THR A 186 -20.34 45.36 -10.75
C THR A 186 -19.61 44.32 -9.89
N GLY A 187 -18.59 43.64 -10.43
CA GLY A 187 -17.81 42.61 -9.76
C GLY A 187 -18.54 41.29 -9.50
N ASP A 188 -19.73 41.11 -10.06
CA ASP A 188 -20.59 39.92 -9.87
C ASP A 188 -20.42 38.88 -11.00
N LYS A 189 -19.74 39.24 -12.09
CA LYS A 189 -19.44 38.34 -13.20
C LYS A 189 -18.03 38.57 -13.72
N PHE A 190 -17.44 37.50 -14.25
CA PHE A 190 -16.18 37.55 -14.97
C PHE A 190 -16.47 37.52 -16.47
N GLU A 191 -16.08 38.58 -17.16
CA GLU A 191 -16.34 38.78 -18.58
C GLU A 191 -15.14 38.31 -19.41
N ILE A 192 -15.40 37.47 -20.42
CA ILE A 192 -14.42 36.95 -21.35
C ILE A 192 -14.86 37.34 -22.77
N THR A 193 -13.99 38.04 -23.49
CA THR A 193 -14.18 38.36 -24.91
C THR A 193 -13.23 37.51 -25.75
N LEU A 194 -13.75 36.81 -26.75
CA LEU A 194 -12.93 35.98 -27.63
C LEU A 194 -12.29 36.79 -28.76
N THR A 195 -11.13 36.34 -29.23
CA THR A 195 -10.47 36.89 -30.42
C THR A 195 -11.36 36.67 -31.65
N GLY A 196 -11.43 37.67 -32.54
CA GLY A 196 -12.24 37.61 -33.78
C GLY A 196 -13.76 37.75 -33.59
N SER A 197 -14.25 37.81 -32.35
CA SER A 197 -15.67 37.93 -32.02
C SER A 197 -15.93 39.10 -31.07
N GLY A 198 -16.97 39.89 -31.33
CA GLY A 198 -17.46 40.91 -30.39
C GLY A 198 -18.30 40.33 -29.25
N THR A 199 -18.54 39.02 -29.25
CA THR A 199 -19.38 38.34 -28.26
C THR A 199 -18.66 38.22 -26.93
N LYS A 200 -19.35 38.65 -25.87
CA LYS A 200 -18.92 38.54 -24.49
C LYS A 200 -19.57 37.32 -23.84
N TYR A 201 -18.76 36.52 -23.17
CA TYR A 201 -19.23 35.43 -22.31
C TYR A 201 -19.06 35.83 -20.86
N GLU A 202 -20.04 35.52 -20.02
CA GLU A 202 -20.04 35.92 -18.62
C GLU A 202 -20.14 34.69 -17.72
N ILE A 203 -19.20 34.56 -16.78
CA ILE A 203 -19.25 33.54 -15.73
C ILE A 203 -19.63 34.22 -14.41
N PRO A 204 -20.69 33.77 -13.71
CA PRO A 204 -21.05 34.32 -12.40
C PRO A 204 -19.92 34.16 -11.37
N ILE A 205 -19.64 35.22 -10.62
CA ILE A 205 -18.74 35.20 -9.47
C ILE A 205 -19.60 35.03 -8.21
N VAL A 206 -19.58 33.83 -7.64
CA VAL A 206 -20.41 33.45 -6.49
C VAL A 206 -19.49 33.13 -5.31
N SER A 207 -19.04 34.19 -4.64
CA SER A 207 -18.21 34.05 -3.44
C SER A 207 -18.93 33.20 -2.39
N GLY A 208 -18.24 32.24 -1.79
CA GLY A 208 -18.80 31.32 -0.79
C GLY A 208 -19.72 30.24 -1.36
N LEU A 209 -19.65 29.95 -2.67
CA LEU A 209 -20.17 28.72 -3.27
C LEU A 209 -19.00 27.77 -3.58
N ALA A 210 -19.03 26.56 -3.03
CA ALA A 210 -18.05 25.49 -3.25
C ALA A 210 -18.71 24.13 -3.11
N CYS A 211 -18.36 23.20 -3.98
CA CYS A 211 -18.61 21.79 -3.82
C CYS A 211 -17.43 21.04 -4.45
N ALA A 212 -16.48 20.62 -3.61
CA ALA A 212 -15.31 19.86 -4.08
C ALA A 212 -15.06 18.66 -3.16
N ILE A 213 -14.91 17.48 -3.77
CA ILE A 213 -14.46 16.25 -3.14
C ILE A 213 -12.97 16.13 -3.39
N THR A 214 -12.18 16.03 -2.33
CA THR A 214 -10.77 15.67 -2.49
C THR A 214 -10.71 14.20 -2.87
N GLU A 215 -10.19 13.88 -4.05
CA GLU A 215 -10.11 12.49 -4.52
C GLU A 215 -9.20 11.67 -3.59
N PRO A 216 -9.71 10.58 -3.01
CA PRO A 216 -8.88 9.61 -2.29
C PRO A 216 -8.06 8.79 -3.30
N ALA A 217 -7.23 7.87 -2.81
CA ALA A 217 -6.60 6.89 -3.68
C ALA A 217 -7.67 6.03 -4.39
N LEU A 218 -7.66 6.05 -5.72
CA LEU A 218 -8.59 5.31 -6.57
C LEU A 218 -7.93 4.04 -7.13
N GLU A 219 -8.71 2.97 -7.24
CA GLU A 219 -8.35 1.71 -7.92
C GLU A 219 -9.31 1.52 -9.10
N ASP A 220 -8.77 1.41 -10.32
CA ASP A 220 -9.54 1.36 -11.57
C ASP A 220 -10.58 2.48 -11.71
N GLY A 221 -10.27 3.66 -11.16
CA GLY A 221 -11.17 4.82 -11.17
C GLY A 221 -12.31 4.77 -10.14
N PHE A 222 -12.27 3.84 -9.18
CA PHE A 222 -13.21 3.75 -8.06
C PHE A 222 -12.53 4.03 -6.74
N TRP A 223 -13.22 4.72 -5.84
CA TRP A 223 -12.88 4.75 -4.43
C TRP A 223 -13.35 3.45 -3.77
N ILE A 224 -12.39 2.61 -3.33
CA ILE A 224 -12.69 1.34 -2.68
C ILE A 224 -13.01 1.57 -1.19
N VAL A 225 -14.25 1.31 -0.81
CA VAL A 225 -14.75 1.60 0.54
C VAL A 225 -14.95 0.30 1.34
N PRO A 226 -14.34 0.14 2.54
CA PRO A 226 -14.56 -1.00 3.41
C PRO A 226 -16.03 -1.15 3.84
N THR A 227 -16.59 -2.36 3.74
CA THR A 227 -18.00 -2.65 4.07
C THR A 227 -18.33 -2.49 5.55
N ASN A 228 -17.38 -2.73 6.47
CA ASN A 228 -17.66 -2.74 7.91
C ASN A 228 -17.39 -1.41 8.63
N THR A 229 -16.38 -0.65 8.18
CA THR A 229 -15.94 0.57 8.86
C THR A 229 -16.25 1.84 8.06
N GLY A 230 -16.65 1.70 6.80
CA GLY A 230 -16.71 2.81 5.86
C GLY A 230 -15.33 3.42 5.59
N ALA A 231 -15.33 4.58 4.93
CA ALA A 231 -14.16 5.42 4.71
C ALA A 231 -14.56 6.89 4.67
N THR A 232 -13.57 7.77 4.81
CA THR A 232 -13.76 9.22 4.74
C THR A 232 -12.77 9.86 3.76
N THR A 233 -13.20 10.91 3.07
CA THR A 233 -12.29 11.78 2.30
C THR A 233 -12.58 13.27 2.59
N PRO A 234 -11.58 14.17 2.56
CA PRO A 234 -11.82 15.59 2.75
C PRO A 234 -12.74 16.21 1.68
N ILE A 235 -13.54 17.19 2.07
CA ILE A 235 -14.41 17.95 1.17
C ILE A 235 -14.35 19.45 1.49
N ASN A 236 -14.61 20.27 0.47
CA ASN A 236 -14.77 21.72 0.58
C ASN A 236 -16.18 22.11 0.12
N LEU A 237 -17.09 22.26 1.08
CA LEU A 237 -18.47 22.67 0.83
C LEU A 237 -18.70 24.08 1.38
N LYS A 238 -19.19 24.99 0.53
CA LYS A 238 -19.59 26.36 0.91
C LYS A 238 -20.88 26.71 0.21
N GLY A 239 -21.89 27.18 0.94
CA GLY A 239 -23.18 27.56 0.38
C GLY A 239 -24.26 27.64 1.45
N GLU A 240 -25.51 27.55 1.03
CA GLU A 240 -26.69 27.65 1.90
C GLU A 240 -27.18 26.27 2.34
N ALA A 241 -27.23 25.30 1.43
CA ALA A 241 -27.59 23.92 1.73
C ALA A 241 -26.80 22.93 0.86
N VAL A 242 -26.63 21.72 1.38
CA VAL A 242 -26.02 20.58 0.68
C VAL A 242 -27.09 19.50 0.42
N LEU A 243 -27.11 18.97 -0.79
CA LEU A 243 -27.85 17.78 -1.18
C LEU A 243 -26.87 16.65 -1.48
N ILE A 244 -27.23 15.45 -1.05
CA ILE A 244 -26.42 14.24 -1.23
C ILE A 244 -27.28 13.22 -1.97
N SER A 245 -26.77 12.72 -3.09
CA SER A 245 -27.35 11.56 -3.78
C SER A 245 -26.37 10.40 -3.66
N ALA A 246 -26.84 9.29 -3.07
CA ALA A 246 -26.08 8.07 -2.87
C ALA A 246 -26.73 6.88 -3.59
N PRO A 247 -25.96 5.88 -4.02
CA PRO A 247 -26.51 4.64 -4.56
C PRO A 247 -27.32 3.87 -3.52
N GLU A 248 -28.20 2.96 -3.96
CA GLU A 248 -29.05 2.17 -3.07
C GLU A 248 -28.21 1.39 -2.04
N GLY A 249 -28.62 1.46 -0.76
CA GLY A 249 -27.94 0.77 0.34
C GLY A 249 -26.66 1.45 0.86
N TRP A 250 -26.18 2.51 0.22
CA TRP A 250 -25.04 3.29 0.70
C TRP A 250 -25.48 4.36 1.69
N THR A 251 -24.75 4.48 2.80
CA THR A 251 -24.92 5.58 3.76
C THR A 251 -23.84 6.62 3.52
N VAL A 252 -24.25 7.85 3.22
CA VAL A 252 -23.33 8.96 2.90
C VAL A 252 -23.69 10.17 3.75
N THR A 253 -22.68 10.77 4.40
CA THR A 253 -22.87 11.99 5.20
C THR A 253 -21.82 13.04 4.84
N ALA A 254 -22.30 14.28 4.71
CA ALA A 254 -21.49 15.48 4.48
C ALA A 254 -22.24 16.68 5.08
N SER A 255 -21.51 17.67 5.57
CA SER A 255 -22.09 18.89 6.15
C SER A 255 -21.29 20.12 5.73
N ILE A 256 -21.97 21.27 5.71
CA ILE A 256 -21.34 22.57 5.56
C ILE A 256 -20.97 23.03 6.98
N ASP A 257 -19.75 22.72 7.45
CA ASP A 257 -19.23 23.18 8.74
C ASP A 257 -17.98 24.05 8.50
N ASN A 258 -17.95 25.22 9.13
CA ASN A 258 -16.83 26.16 9.03
C ASN A 258 -15.76 25.92 10.11
N SER A 259 -15.89 24.86 10.92
CA SER A 259 -14.94 24.47 11.95
C SER A 259 -14.30 23.11 11.63
N ASN A 260 -12.98 23.10 11.35
CA ASN A 260 -12.14 21.93 11.00
C ASN A 260 -12.40 21.31 9.61
N PRO A 261 -11.46 20.53 9.03
CA PRO A 261 -11.64 20.00 7.68
C PRO A 261 -12.88 19.11 7.63
N THR A 262 -13.90 19.55 6.90
CA THR A 262 -15.11 18.79 6.58
C THR A 262 -14.74 17.53 5.80
N THR A 263 -15.40 16.42 6.11
CA THR A 263 -15.18 15.13 5.43
C THR A 263 -16.48 14.55 4.90
N LEU A 264 -16.40 13.91 3.74
CA LEU A 264 -17.42 13.00 3.21
C LEU A 264 -17.21 11.63 3.85
N SER A 265 -18.18 11.15 4.63
CA SER A 265 -18.15 9.79 5.18
C SER A 265 -19.08 8.88 4.39
N VAL A 266 -18.56 7.72 4.00
CA VAL A 266 -19.23 6.75 3.13
C VAL A 266 -19.17 5.37 3.75
N THR A 267 -20.33 4.72 3.89
CA THR A 267 -20.46 3.32 4.30
C THR A 267 -21.23 2.53 3.24
N PRO A 268 -20.67 1.45 2.67
CA PRO A 268 -21.34 0.66 1.64
C PRO A 268 -22.45 -0.22 2.22
N PRO A 269 -23.34 -0.77 1.37
CA PRO A 269 -24.14 -1.92 1.75
C PRO A 269 -23.25 -3.12 2.04
N ASN A 270 -23.74 -4.07 2.83
CA ASN A 270 -23.05 -5.35 3.09
C ASN A 270 -23.18 -6.30 1.89
N GLN A 271 -22.60 -5.88 0.76
CA GLN A 271 -22.61 -6.58 -0.52
C GLN A 271 -21.23 -6.43 -1.17
N ASP A 272 -20.76 -7.50 -1.83
CA ASP A 272 -19.44 -7.54 -2.46
C ASP A 272 -19.41 -6.80 -3.78
N GLY A 273 -18.43 -5.90 -3.94
CA GLY A 273 -18.19 -5.21 -5.20
C GLY A 273 -19.37 -4.36 -5.69
N ALA A 274 -20.26 -3.93 -4.78
CA ALA A 274 -21.34 -3.02 -5.11
C ALA A 274 -20.73 -1.70 -5.61
N GLU A 275 -21.18 -1.22 -6.77
CA GLU A 275 -20.66 -0.01 -7.41
C GLU A 275 -21.73 1.08 -7.43
N GLY A 276 -21.29 2.34 -7.51
CA GLY A 276 -22.19 3.45 -7.77
C GLY A 276 -21.47 4.79 -7.84
N ILE A 277 -22.27 5.86 -7.95
CA ILE A 277 -21.80 7.24 -8.00
C ILE A 277 -22.43 8.01 -6.84
N ILE A 278 -21.59 8.65 -6.04
CA ILE A 278 -22.02 9.63 -5.04
C ILE A 278 -21.97 11.01 -5.68
N THR A 279 -23.05 11.79 -5.54
CA THR A 279 -23.12 13.18 -6.01
C THR A 279 -23.34 14.10 -4.82
N LEU A 280 -22.47 15.10 -4.68
CA LEU A 280 -22.67 16.22 -3.78
C LEU A 280 -23.12 17.44 -4.58
N GLN A 281 -24.10 18.17 -4.07
CA GLN A 281 -24.58 19.40 -4.67
C GLN A 281 -24.73 20.46 -3.59
N VAL A 282 -24.23 21.67 -3.83
CA VAL A 282 -24.36 22.79 -2.90
C VAL A 282 -25.01 23.96 -3.64
N ASN A 283 -26.01 24.59 -3.02
CA ASN A 283 -26.66 25.75 -3.60
C ASN A 283 -26.24 27.06 -2.92
N LYS A 284 -26.30 28.16 -3.67
CA LYS A 284 -26.30 29.51 -3.13
C LYS A 284 -27.15 30.41 -4.01
N GLY A 285 -28.30 30.84 -3.50
CA GLY A 285 -29.31 31.51 -4.31
C GLY A 285 -29.77 30.60 -5.47
N VAL A 286 -29.63 31.08 -6.71
CA VAL A 286 -30.01 30.34 -7.93
C VAL A 286 -28.89 29.45 -8.48
N TYR A 287 -27.67 29.57 -7.95
CA TYR A 287 -26.49 28.86 -8.46
C TYR A 287 -26.25 27.57 -7.70
N TRP A 288 -25.71 26.58 -8.43
CA TRP A 288 -25.41 25.27 -7.92
C TRP A 288 -23.97 24.89 -8.25
N ALA A 289 -23.28 24.29 -7.29
CA ALA A 289 -22.01 23.60 -7.46
C ALA A 289 -22.24 22.10 -7.28
N ILE A 290 -21.63 21.28 -8.13
CA ILE A 290 -21.82 19.83 -8.14
C ILE A 290 -20.46 19.16 -8.26
N ASP A 291 -20.26 18.09 -7.49
CA ASP A 291 -19.12 17.19 -7.66
C ASP A 291 -19.52 15.73 -7.43
N GLN A 292 -18.79 14.79 -8.03
CA GLN A 292 -19.12 13.37 -8.08
C GLN A 292 -17.91 12.48 -7.85
N ILE A 293 -18.14 11.32 -7.23
CA ILE A 293 -17.12 10.29 -7.06
C ILE A 293 -17.71 8.90 -7.29
N LYS A 294 -16.97 8.06 -8.03
CA LYS A 294 -17.28 6.64 -8.21
C LYS A 294 -16.81 5.85 -6.99
N VAL A 295 -17.67 4.96 -6.48
CA VAL A 295 -17.39 4.13 -5.31
C VAL A 295 -17.62 2.66 -5.62
N ARG A 296 -16.81 1.79 -5.00
CA ARG A 296 -16.98 0.33 -5.02
C ARG A 296 -16.78 -0.22 -3.62
N SER A 297 -17.64 -1.13 -3.15
CA SER A 297 -17.46 -1.77 -1.85
C SER A 297 -16.30 -2.77 -1.91
N LYS A 298 -15.51 -2.83 -0.82
CA LYS A 298 -14.45 -3.82 -0.68
C LYS A 298 -15.06 -5.22 -0.57
N LYS A 299 -14.56 -6.16 -1.37
CA LYS A 299 -14.99 -7.56 -1.33
C LYS A 299 -14.79 -8.16 0.07
N VAL A 300 -15.85 -8.73 0.63
CA VAL A 300 -15.85 -9.47 1.89
C VAL A 300 -15.62 -10.94 1.59
N ILE A 301 -14.42 -11.42 1.87
CA ILE A 301 -14.15 -12.85 1.73
C ILE A 301 -14.87 -13.58 2.87
N THR A 302 -15.73 -14.54 2.51
CA THR A 302 -16.47 -15.38 3.47
C THR A 302 -16.00 -16.84 3.44
N SER A 303 -15.46 -17.29 2.30
CA SER A 303 -14.90 -18.63 2.10
C SER A 303 -13.65 -18.56 1.24
N TRP A 304 -12.48 -18.88 1.83
CA TRP A 304 -11.23 -18.98 1.09
C TRP A 304 -11.26 -20.12 0.06
N TYR A 305 -12.05 -21.16 0.27
CA TYR A 305 -12.23 -22.25 -0.69
C TYR A 305 -12.89 -21.74 -1.98
N GLN A 306 -13.96 -20.95 -1.88
CA GLN A 306 -14.62 -20.39 -3.06
C GLN A 306 -13.73 -19.40 -3.81
N GLU A 307 -13.00 -18.55 -3.08
CA GLU A 307 -12.01 -17.65 -3.68
C GLU A 307 -10.93 -18.43 -4.45
N PHE A 308 -10.40 -19.48 -3.84
CA PHE A 308 -9.40 -20.33 -4.48
C PHE A 308 -9.93 -21.02 -5.74
N LEU A 309 -11.17 -21.54 -5.70
CA LEU A 309 -11.80 -22.14 -6.87
C LEU A 309 -12.06 -21.13 -8.00
N ALA A 310 -12.35 -19.87 -7.64
CA ALA A 310 -12.46 -18.76 -8.58
C ALA A 310 -11.10 -18.29 -9.16
N GLY A 311 -9.98 -18.90 -8.72
CA GLY A 311 -8.63 -18.60 -9.20
C GLY A 311 -7.92 -17.48 -8.42
N ALA A 312 -8.47 -17.06 -7.27
CA ALA A 312 -7.83 -16.06 -6.44
C ALA A 312 -6.51 -16.56 -5.83
N GLU A 313 -5.58 -15.63 -5.59
CA GLU A 313 -4.35 -15.88 -4.85
C GLU A 313 -4.61 -15.79 -3.34
N ILE A 314 -4.17 -16.81 -2.60
CA ILE A 314 -4.13 -16.74 -1.14
C ILE A 314 -2.69 -16.46 -0.71
N VAL A 315 -2.51 -15.41 0.08
CA VAL A 315 -1.21 -15.03 0.63
C VAL A 315 -1.10 -15.47 2.09
N VAL A 316 -0.02 -16.16 2.41
CA VAL A 316 0.38 -16.56 3.77
C VAL A 316 1.80 -16.05 3.98
N ASN A 317 1.91 -14.89 4.63
CA ASN A 317 3.17 -14.15 4.78
C ASN A 317 3.80 -13.88 3.41
N ASP A 318 5.00 -14.40 3.17
CA ASP A 318 5.71 -14.31 1.90
C ASP A 318 5.31 -15.41 0.89
N VAL A 319 4.50 -16.40 1.28
CA VAL A 319 4.10 -17.54 0.46
C VAL A 319 2.77 -17.29 -0.25
N THR A 320 2.75 -17.41 -1.58
CA THR A 320 1.53 -17.35 -2.38
C THR A 320 1.02 -18.75 -2.74
N ILE A 321 -0.29 -18.93 -2.71
CA ILE A 321 -1.00 -20.18 -3.03
C ILE A 321 -2.04 -19.88 -4.11
N LYS A 322 -1.99 -20.60 -5.24
CA LYS A 322 -2.93 -20.46 -6.38
C LYS A 322 -3.37 -21.80 -6.94
N LYS A 323 -4.50 -21.81 -7.63
CA LYS A 323 -4.97 -22.97 -8.40
C LYS A 323 -3.96 -23.33 -9.49
N GLY A 324 -3.61 -24.62 -9.59
CA GLY A 324 -2.72 -25.19 -10.59
C GLY A 324 -3.37 -25.46 -11.93
N SER A 325 -2.60 -26.11 -12.82
CA SER A 325 -3.06 -26.54 -14.14
C SER A 325 -4.15 -27.63 -14.11
N ALA A 326 -4.35 -28.28 -12.96
CA ALA A 326 -5.36 -29.31 -12.73
C ALA A 326 -5.94 -29.19 -11.31
N ASP A 327 -7.06 -29.87 -11.03
CA ASP A 327 -7.76 -29.78 -9.74
C ASP A 327 -6.97 -30.35 -8.55
N ASP A 328 -6.03 -31.27 -8.80
CA ASP A 328 -5.10 -31.84 -7.81
C ASP A 328 -3.72 -31.18 -7.84
N LYS A 329 -3.62 -29.99 -8.44
CA LYS A 329 -2.39 -29.22 -8.52
C LYS A 329 -2.56 -27.82 -7.95
N VAL A 330 -1.52 -27.38 -7.25
CA VAL A 330 -1.48 -26.07 -6.57
C VAL A 330 -0.15 -25.42 -6.87
N LEU A 331 -0.12 -24.11 -7.16
CA LEU A 331 1.12 -23.34 -7.18
C LEU A 331 1.41 -22.85 -5.76
N ILE A 332 2.60 -23.17 -5.24
CA ILE A 332 3.15 -22.59 -4.02
C ILE A 332 4.38 -21.78 -4.40
N LYS A 333 4.34 -20.44 -4.24
CA LYS A 333 5.41 -19.55 -4.72
C LYS A 333 5.78 -19.85 -6.18
N GLU A 334 4.75 -19.89 -7.05
CA GLU A 334 4.86 -20.17 -8.50
C GLU A 334 5.29 -21.60 -8.88
N LYS A 335 5.71 -22.42 -7.91
CA LYS A 335 6.05 -23.82 -8.14
C LYS A 335 4.79 -24.68 -8.05
N GLU A 336 4.44 -25.31 -9.17
CA GLU A 336 3.35 -26.27 -9.20
C GLU A 336 3.71 -27.57 -8.46
N VAL A 337 2.79 -28.06 -7.63
CA VAL A 337 2.94 -29.28 -6.84
C VAL A 337 1.65 -30.11 -6.87
N ASP A 338 1.79 -31.43 -6.81
CA ASP A 338 0.66 -32.34 -6.65
C ASP A 338 0.12 -32.24 -5.21
N LEU A 339 -1.09 -31.70 -5.08
CA LEU A 339 -1.72 -31.42 -3.80
C LEU A 339 -3.24 -31.42 -3.95
N LYS A 340 -3.90 -32.43 -3.37
CA LYS A 340 -5.36 -32.54 -3.41
C LYS A 340 -5.99 -31.38 -2.62
N VAL A 341 -7.01 -30.74 -3.21
CA VAL A 341 -7.76 -29.65 -2.57
C VAL A 341 -9.04 -30.22 -1.96
N ARG A 342 -9.29 -29.95 -0.67
CA ARG A 342 -10.49 -30.44 0.03
C ARG A 342 -11.08 -29.36 0.95
N LEU A 343 -12.40 -29.29 1.00
CA LEU A 343 -13.15 -28.57 2.03
C LEU A 343 -13.55 -29.56 3.13
N ILE A 344 -13.32 -29.22 4.39
CA ILE A 344 -13.82 -29.95 5.56
C ILE A 344 -14.94 -29.13 6.17
N SER A 345 -16.16 -29.67 6.12
CA SER A 345 -17.37 -29.08 6.70
C SER A 345 -17.84 -29.77 7.98
N ASP A 346 -17.31 -30.95 8.27
CA ASP A 346 -17.78 -31.79 9.38
C ASP A 346 -16.78 -31.77 10.55
N ASP A 347 -17.32 -31.71 11.76
CA ASP A 347 -16.54 -31.79 12.99
C ASP A 347 -15.96 -33.20 13.19
N ASN A 348 -14.81 -33.28 13.86
CA ASN A 348 -14.04 -34.50 14.13
C ASN A 348 -13.51 -35.22 12.87
N ALA A 349 -13.45 -34.55 11.72
CA ALA A 349 -12.86 -35.10 10.51
C ALA A 349 -11.36 -35.40 10.67
N GLU A 350 -10.86 -36.37 9.89
CA GLU A 350 -9.46 -36.79 9.92
C GLU A 350 -8.69 -36.34 8.67
N ILE A 351 -7.54 -35.68 8.89
CA ILE A 351 -6.58 -35.34 7.85
C ILE A 351 -5.52 -36.46 7.79
N ALA A 352 -5.73 -37.42 6.88
CA ALA A 352 -4.88 -38.60 6.71
C ALA A 352 -4.00 -38.59 5.43
N GLU A 353 -4.28 -37.68 4.49
CA GLU A 353 -3.56 -37.56 3.21
C GLU A 353 -2.92 -36.18 3.04
N ASP A 354 -1.91 -36.08 2.17
CA ASP A 354 -1.33 -34.81 1.72
C ASP A 354 -2.37 -33.97 0.98
N GLY A 355 -2.45 -32.68 1.28
CA GLY A 355 -3.46 -31.83 0.67
C GLY A 355 -3.42 -30.36 1.12
N LEU A 356 -4.19 -29.57 0.38
CA LEU A 356 -4.67 -28.24 0.74
C LEU A 356 -6.07 -28.41 1.33
N TYR A 357 -6.19 -28.15 2.63
CA TYR A 357 -7.44 -28.28 3.35
C TYR A 357 -7.96 -26.90 3.75
N PHE A 358 -9.17 -26.58 3.28
CA PHE A 358 -9.98 -25.49 3.79
C PHE A 358 -10.89 -26.08 4.87
N ILE A 359 -10.74 -25.61 6.11
CA ILE A 359 -11.41 -26.17 7.28
C ILE A 359 -12.44 -25.18 7.76
N GLY A 360 -13.70 -25.59 7.86
CA GLY A 360 -14.78 -24.73 8.36
C GLY A 360 -14.47 -24.11 9.72
N ALA A 361 -15.02 -22.93 9.98
CA ALA A 361 -14.80 -22.20 11.23
C ALA A 361 -15.20 -23.01 12.46
N GLY A 362 -14.40 -22.94 13.52
CA GLY A 362 -14.67 -23.57 14.82
C GLY A 362 -14.66 -25.11 14.84
N LEU A 363 -14.34 -25.78 13.72
CA LEU A 363 -14.29 -27.23 13.68
C LEU A 363 -13.07 -27.79 14.44
N ASN A 364 -13.25 -28.94 15.08
CA ASN A 364 -12.18 -29.75 15.63
C ASN A 364 -11.83 -30.85 14.63
N VAL A 365 -10.59 -30.92 14.19
CA VAL A 365 -10.13 -31.94 13.23
C VAL A 365 -8.89 -32.63 13.77
N THR A 366 -8.71 -33.89 13.39
CA THR A 366 -7.55 -34.67 13.81
C THR A 366 -6.55 -34.81 12.66
N TYR A 367 -5.31 -34.39 12.89
CA TYR A 367 -4.21 -34.63 11.96
C TYR A 367 -3.53 -35.97 12.27
N LYS A 368 -3.62 -36.91 11.31
CA LYS A 368 -3.08 -38.28 11.38
C LYS A 368 -2.12 -38.60 10.23
N ASN A 369 -1.96 -37.70 9.27
CA ASN A 369 -1.13 -37.93 8.11
C ASN A 369 0.35 -38.19 8.50
N SER A 370 0.95 -39.23 7.89
CA SER A 370 2.35 -39.63 8.07
C SER A 370 3.19 -39.49 6.78
N GLN A 371 2.61 -38.99 5.70
CA GLN A 371 3.25 -38.76 4.41
C GLN A 371 4.10 -37.48 4.46
N ASN A 372 5.08 -37.38 3.55
CA ASN A 372 6.13 -36.36 3.59
C ASN A 372 6.01 -35.29 2.50
N LYS A 373 4.87 -35.13 1.82
CA LYS A 373 4.67 -34.09 0.79
C LYS A 373 4.21 -32.74 1.37
N ASN A 374 3.84 -31.80 0.51
CA ASN A 374 3.35 -30.48 0.92
C ASN A 374 2.06 -30.59 1.74
N LYS A 375 1.89 -29.71 2.72
CA LYS A 375 0.70 -29.61 3.58
C LYS A 375 0.27 -28.15 3.64
N VAL A 376 -1.00 -27.90 3.35
CA VAL A 376 -1.57 -26.55 3.50
C VAL A 376 -2.87 -26.63 4.28
N LEU A 377 -2.97 -25.87 5.37
CA LEU A 377 -4.13 -25.86 6.28
C LEU A 377 -4.64 -24.43 6.42
N ILE A 378 -5.88 -24.18 5.98
CA ILE A 378 -6.47 -22.84 5.95
C ILE A 378 -7.83 -22.92 6.62
N ASN A 379 -8.11 -22.02 7.56
CA ASN A 379 -9.49 -21.79 7.99
C ASN A 379 -10.27 -21.23 6.80
N ASP A 380 -11.32 -21.92 6.35
CA ASP A 380 -12.13 -21.48 5.23
C ASP A 380 -12.75 -20.11 5.49
N SER A 381 -13.12 -19.82 6.74
CA SER A 381 -13.63 -18.51 7.13
C SER A 381 -12.50 -17.56 7.50
N PRO A 382 -12.36 -16.39 6.84
CA PRO A 382 -11.32 -15.42 7.21
C PRO A 382 -11.55 -14.78 8.58
N THR A 383 -12.80 -14.65 9.01
CA THR A 383 -13.21 -13.97 10.24
C THR A 383 -13.86 -14.89 11.27
N GLY A 384 -14.24 -16.11 10.87
CA GLY A 384 -14.81 -17.11 11.77
C GLY A 384 -13.80 -17.65 12.79
N GLU A 385 -14.33 -18.31 13.83
CA GLU A 385 -13.52 -18.96 14.85
C GLU A 385 -12.48 -19.91 14.24
N LYS A 386 -11.26 -19.93 14.81
CA LYS A 386 -10.17 -20.76 14.30
C LYS A 386 -10.52 -22.25 14.51
N PRO A 387 -10.48 -23.08 13.46
CA PRO A 387 -10.58 -24.51 13.64
C PRO A 387 -9.36 -25.05 14.39
N VAL A 388 -9.59 -26.06 15.22
CA VAL A 388 -8.57 -26.73 16.03
C VAL A 388 -8.13 -28.01 15.32
N VAL A 389 -6.88 -28.03 14.88
CA VAL A 389 -6.20 -29.19 14.29
C VAL A 389 -5.37 -29.88 15.37
N THR A 390 -5.88 -30.99 15.90
CA THR A 390 -5.16 -31.81 16.90
C THR A 390 -4.20 -32.78 16.21
N CYS A 391 -2.90 -32.53 16.35
CA CYS A 391 -1.83 -33.37 15.81
C CYS A 391 -1.65 -34.62 16.66
N THR A 392 -2.07 -35.76 16.11
CA THR A 392 -1.83 -37.11 16.69
C THR A 392 -0.57 -37.78 16.14
N ASN A 393 0.03 -37.21 15.10
CA ASN A 393 1.30 -37.59 14.47
C ASN A 393 2.13 -36.34 14.19
N THR A 394 3.45 -36.52 14.01
CA THR A 394 4.35 -35.44 13.55
C THR A 394 4.07 -35.09 12.09
N ILE A 395 4.03 -33.80 11.77
CA ILE A 395 4.03 -33.31 10.40
C ILE A 395 5.43 -33.57 9.83
N THR A 396 5.52 -34.41 8.81
CA THR A 396 6.81 -34.77 8.20
C THR A 396 6.99 -34.06 6.87
N LEU A 397 8.16 -33.45 6.65
CA LEU A 397 8.53 -32.79 5.40
C LEU A 397 9.81 -33.40 4.80
N ASN A 398 9.88 -33.43 3.47
CA ASN A 398 11.07 -33.88 2.73
C ASN A 398 11.15 -33.14 1.39
N GLY A 399 11.81 -31.98 1.36
CA GLY A 399 11.84 -31.13 0.17
C GLY A 399 10.49 -30.44 -0.10
N THR A 400 9.63 -30.38 0.91
CA THR A 400 8.23 -29.97 0.85
C THR A 400 7.92 -28.96 1.95
N SER A 401 6.78 -28.29 1.82
CA SER A 401 6.39 -27.13 2.64
C SER A 401 5.21 -27.42 3.57
N LEU A 402 5.18 -26.69 4.69
CA LEU A 402 4.02 -26.57 5.57
C LEU A 402 3.55 -25.13 5.56
N VAL A 403 2.28 -24.89 5.23
CA VAL A 403 1.70 -23.55 5.19
C VAL A 403 0.36 -23.54 5.91
N CYS A 404 0.22 -22.65 6.88
CA CYS A 404 -0.95 -22.58 7.75
C CYS A 404 -1.50 -21.16 7.82
N LYS A 405 -2.82 -20.99 7.65
CA LYS A 405 -3.50 -19.70 7.74
C LYS A 405 -4.70 -19.76 8.66
N ASN A 406 -4.68 -18.96 9.71
CA ASN A 406 -5.77 -18.76 10.67
C ASN A 406 -6.30 -20.06 11.32
N VAL A 407 -5.42 -21.03 11.58
CA VAL A 407 -5.76 -22.32 12.24
C VAL A 407 -5.14 -22.41 13.63
N ALA A 408 -5.76 -23.17 14.52
CA ALA A 408 -5.17 -23.54 15.81
C ALA A 408 -4.58 -24.95 15.72
N LEU A 409 -3.26 -25.10 15.83
CA LEU A 409 -2.58 -26.39 15.88
C LEU A 409 -2.27 -26.75 17.32
N LYS A 410 -2.68 -27.94 17.73
CA LYS A 410 -2.48 -28.45 19.09
C LYS A 410 -1.80 -29.81 19.04
N LEU A 411 -0.74 -30.01 19.82
CA LEU A 411 -0.23 -31.36 20.05
C LEU A 411 -1.21 -32.16 20.92
N ASN A 412 -1.39 -33.44 20.61
CA ASN A 412 -2.19 -34.30 21.46
C ASN A 412 -1.63 -34.38 22.90
N GLU A 413 -2.50 -34.61 23.88
CA GLU A 413 -2.06 -34.88 25.25
C GLU A 413 -1.12 -36.08 25.29
N ASN A 414 -0.10 -36.03 26.13
CA ASN A 414 0.96 -37.04 26.26
C ASN A 414 1.77 -37.30 24.98
N ALA A 415 1.78 -36.36 24.03
CA ALA A 415 2.55 -36.50 22.79
C ALA A 415 4.03 -36.81 23.08
N THR A 416 4.51 -37.90 22.48
CA THR A 416 5.93 -38.32 22.48
C THR A 416 6.66 -37.94 21.20
N TYR A 417 5.99 -37.22 20.31
CA TYR A 417 6.49 -36.70 19.04
C TYR A 417 6.43 -35.17 19.02
N ARG A 418 7.12 -34.58 18.04
CA ARG A 418 7.15 -33.13 17.82
C ARG A 418 6.03 -32.72 16.85
N PHE A 419 5.78 -31.43 16.73
CA PHE A 419 4.90 -30.91 15.67
C PHE A 419 5.48 -31.17 14.29
N LEU A 420 6.78 -30.92 14.12
CA LEU A 420 7.45 -30.93 12.82
C LEU A 420 8.72 -31.79 12.83
N THR A 421 8.85 -32.63 11.81
CA THR A 421 10.06 -33.37 11.47
C THR A 421 10.45 -33.06 10.03
N ILE A 422 11.73 -32.73 9.81
CA ILE A 422 12.29 -32.58 8.45
C ILE A 422 13.24 -33.75 8.22
N ASN A 423 13.06 -34.46 7.11
CA ASN A 423 13.85 -35.63 6.77
C ASN A 423 15.13 -35.24 6.03
N THR A 424 15.27 -35.67 4.77
CA THR A 424 16.55 -35.63 4.05
C THR A 424 16.78 -34.33 3.30
N ASN A 425 15.71 -33.70 2.81
CA ASN A 425 15.78 -32.49 2.00
C ASN A 425 15.17 -31.30 2.74
N ASN A 426 15.80 -30.13 2.62
CA ASN A 426 15.37 -28.89 3.27
C ASN A 426 13.90 -28.59 2.98
N ALA A 427 13.18 -28.12 4.00
CA ALA A 427 11.84 -27.59 3.80
C ALA A 427 11.96 -26.19 3.17
N PRO A 428 11.36 -25.94 1.99
CA PRO A 428 11.42 -24.62 1.37
C PRO A 428 10.72 -23.57 2.23
N TYR A 429 9.50 -23.86 2.70
CA TYR A 429 8.68 -22.94 3.47
C TYR A 429 8.01 -23.66 4.65
N VAL A 430 8.08 -23.05 5.82
CA VAL A 430 7.27 -23.38 6.99
C VAL A 430 6.67 -22.06 7.49
N ALA A 431 5.41 -21.82 7.13
CA ALA A 431 4.77 -20.51 7.27
C ALA A 431 3.46 -20.59 8.06
N PHE A 432 3.28 -19.67 8.99
CA PHE A 432 2.07 -19.52 9.79
C PHE A 432 1.64 -18.05 9.80
N ASP A 433 0.41 -17.78 9.37
CA ASP A 433 -0.22 -16.46 9.42
C ASP A 433 -1.49 -16.56 10.27
N GLY A 434 -1.58 -15.77 11.34
CA GLY A 434 -2.78 -15.75 12.17
C GLY A 434 -3.02 -17.04 12.97
N CYS A 435 -2.02 -17.89 13.21
CA CYS A 435 -2.23 -19.22 13.78
C CYS A 435 -2.08 -19.24 15.31
N ASN A 436 -2.72 -20.22 15.95
CA ASN A 436 -2.43 -20.57 17.34
C ASN A 436 -1.63 -21.86 17.37
N LEU A 437 -0.53 -21.93 18.13
CA LEU A 437 0.19 -23.18 18.38
C LEU A 437 0.13 -23.49 19.88
N GLU A 438 -0.35 -24.68 20.26
CA GLU A 438 -0.44 -25.11 21.66
C GLU A 438 0.37 -26.39 21.91
N VAL A 439 1.28 -26.31 22.89
CA VAL A 439 2.02 -27.45 23.44
C VAL A 439 1.49 -27.73 24.85
N PRO A 440 0.85 -28.88 25.10
CA PRO A 440 0.32 -29.22 26.42
C PRO A 440 1.43 -29.64 27.40
N SER A 441 1.14 -29.50 28.69
CA SER A 441 2.07 -29.84 29.79
C SER A 441 2.44 -31.31 29.87
N THR A 442 1.59 -32.16 29.33
CA THR A 442 1.77 -33.61 29.26
C THR A 442 2.72 -34.04 28.12
N ALA A 443 3.02 -33.17 27.15
CA ALA A 443 3.92 -33.50 26.05
C ALA A 443 5.35 -33.69 26.56
N THR A 444 6.02 -34.75 26.11
CA THR A 444 7.37 -35.10 26.59
C THR A 444 8.49 -34.49 25.74
N GLN A 445 8.23 -34.21 24.46
CA GLN A 445 9.22 -33.59 23.58
C GLN A 445 9.51 -32.13 23.96
N ASN A 446 10.77 -31.72 23.79
CA ASN A 446 11.28 -30.40 24.16
C ASN A 446 11.52 -29.47 22.95
N ALA A 447 10.97 -29.81 21.77
CA ALA A 447 11.06 -28.94 20.61
C ALA A 447 9.88 -29.07 19.65
N PHE A 448 9.52 -27.97 18.97
CA PHE A 448 8.58 -27.97 17.84
C PHE A 448 9.22 -28.63 16.61
N CYS A 449 10.48 -28.30 16.32
CA CYS A 449 11.30 -28.92 15.28
C CYS A 449 12.74 -29.16 15.81
N TYR A 450 13.31 -30.32 15.49
CA TYR A 450 14.69 -30.68 15.84
C TYR A 450 15.50 -30.99 14.57
N ALA A 451 16.51 -30.17 14.30
CA ALA A 451 17.45 -30.37 13.20
C ALA A 451 18.58 -31.32 13.64
N SER A 452 18.39 -32.62 13.39
CA SER A 452 19.33 -33.70 13.73
C SER A 452 20.36 -34.00 12.64
N THR A 453 20.16 -33.49 11.43
CA THR A 453 21.00 -33.67 10.24
C THR A 453 21.38 -32.29 9.69
N ALA A 454 22.22 -32.22 8.64
CA ALA A 454 22.55 -30.96 7.94
C ALA A 454 21.37 -30.39 7.11
N VAL A 455 20.14 -30.55 7.60
CA VAL A 455 18.90 -30.20 6.92
C VAL A 455 18.24 -29.04 7.67
N ALA A 456 17.81 -28.04 6.92
CA ALA A 456 17.28 -26.78 7.43
C ALA A 456 15.84 -26.51 6.96
N ILE A 457 15.24 -25.48 7.54
CA ILE A 457 14.12 -24.75 6.95
C ILE A 457 14.72 -23.54 6.23
N ASN A 458 14.44 -23.39 4.94
CA ASN A 458 14.94 -22.24 4.20
C ASN A 458 14.23 -20.97 4.66
N SER A 459 12.89 -20.94 4.68
CA SER A 459 12.09 -19.82 5.21
C SER A 459 11.12 -20.31 6.29
N PHE A 460 11.33 -19.84 7.52
CA PHE A 460 10.41 -20.07 8.64
C PHE A 460 9.74 -18.75 9.03
N THR A 461 8.41 -18.69 8.92
CA THR A 461 7.65 -17.47 9.23
C THR A 461 6.53 -17.73 10.25
N LEU A 462 6.51 -16.96 11.33
CA LEU A 462 5.46 -16.93 12.36
C LEU A 462 4.92 -15.51 12.46
N HIS A 463 3.84 -15.22 11.77
CA HIS A 463 3.24 -13.89 11.75
C HIS A 463 1.86 -13.89 12.39
N LYS A 464 1.55 -12.81 13.11
CA LYS A 464 0.21 -12.56 13.66
C LYS A 464 -0.33 -13.71 14.54
N SER A 465 0.56 -14.46 15.19
CA SER A 465 0.24 -15.77 15.79
C SER A 465 0.32 -15.76 17.31
N LYS A 466 -0.36 -16.71 17.98
CA LYS A 466 -0.30 -16.93 19.43
C LYS A 466 0.31 -18.31 19.73
N ILE A 467 1.43 -18.33 20.46
CA ILE A 467 2.19 -19.55 20.74
C ILE A 467 2.15 -19.83 22.24
N LYS A 468 1.35 -20.84 22.62
CA LYS A 468 1.18 -21.28 23.99
C LYS A 468 2.09 -22.48 24.29
N ILE A 469 3.04 -22.28 25.18
CA ILE A 469 3.89 -23.35 25.70
C ILE A 469 3.48 -23.63 27.13
N ASP A 470 2.52 -24.52 27.32
CA ASP A 470 2.09 -24.94 28.66
C ASP A 470 3.05 -26.00 29.20
N LYS A 471 4.35 -25.70 29.32
CA LYS A 471 5.34 -26.62 29.88
C LYS A 471 6.10 -25.95 31.01
N SER A 472 6.48 -26.73 32.01
CA SER A 472 7.40 -26.31 33.08
C SER A 472 8.87 -26.63 32.78
N THR A 473 9.13 -27.41 31.72
CA THR A 473 10.47 -27.85 31.30
C THR A 473 10.94 -27.10 30.04
N GLU A 474 12.17 -27.37 29.60
CA GLU A 474 12.75 -26.77 28.39
C GLU A 474 11.85 -26.99 27.15
N TYR A 475 11.71 -25.95 26.34
CA TYR A 475 11.08 -26.06 25.03
C TYR A 475 11.72 -25.12 24.00
N ASN A 476 12.00 -25.66 22.81
CA ASN A 476 12.60 -24.93 21.70
C ASN A 476 11.62 -24.89 20.51
N ILE A 477 11.41 -23.75 19.86
CA ILE A 477 10.69 -23.75 18.58
C ILE A 477 11.55 -24.45 17.52
N ILE A 478 12.79 -24.02 17.38
CA ILE A 478 13.80 -24.68 16.55
C ILE A 478 14.99 -25.05 17.43
N SER A 479 15.38 -26.33 17.42
CA SER A 479 16.58 -26.82 18.09
C SER A 479 17.54 -27.46 17.09
N VAL A 480 18.83 -27.14 17.20
CA VAL A 480 19.91 -27.69 16.37
C VAL A 480 20.79 -28.58 17.23
N GLY A 481 21.00 -29.82 16.77
CA GLY A 481 21.80 -30.83 17.47
C GLY A 481 23.29 -30.49 17.60
N LYS A 482 24.00 -31.30 18.39
CA LYS A 482 25.47 -31.25 18.49
C LYS A 482 26.09 -31.65 17.14
N ASP A 483 27.21 -31.02 16.77
CA ASP A 483 28.03 -31.32 15.57
C ASP A 483 27.34 -31.09 14.20
N ASN A 484 26.14 -30.51 14.18
CA ASN A 484 25.40 -30.24 12.94
C ASN A 484 25.61 -28.80 12.47
N PHE A 485 26.22 -28.63 11.27
CA PHE A 485 26.20 -27.34 10.58
C PHE A 485 24.85 -27.18 9.87
N VAL A 486 23.99 -26.34 10.45
CA VAL A 486 22.68 -26.00 9.88
C VAL A 486 22.58 -24.49 9.85
N ASN A 487 22.42 -23.93 8.66
CA ASN A 487 22.13 -22.52 8.48
C ASN A 487 20.70 -22.38 7.93
N PHE A 488 19.84 -21.75 8.71
CA PHE A 488 18.48 -21.41 8.30
C PHE A 488 18.55 -20.13 7.48
N ASN A 489 18.10 -20.11 6.23
CA ASN A 489 18.28 -18.92 5.39
C ASN A 489 17.55 -17.71 5.98
N SER A 490 16.29 -17.90 6.41
CA SER A 490 15.51 -16.86 7.08
C SER A 490 14.60 -17.40 8.18
N ILE A 491 14.54 -16.65 9.27
CA ILE A 491 13.53 -16.78 10.34
C ILE A 491 12.88 -15.41 10.50
N SER A 492 11.57 -15.32 10.28
CA SER A 492 10.80 -14.10 10.52
C SER A 492 9.67 -14.36 11.52
N VAL A 493 9.68 -13.59 12.60
CA VAL A 493 8.67 -13.61 13.65
C VAL A 493 8.17 -12.20 13.82
N GLU A 494 6.92 -11.98 13.43
CA GLU A 494 6.34 -10.64 13.39
C GLU A 494 4.95 -10.66 14.03
N ASN A 495 4.65 -9.64 14.82
CA ASN A 495 3.33 -9.46 15.40
C ASN A 495 2.81 -10.69 16.18
N THR A 496 3.70 -11.37 16.92
CA THR A 496 3.43 -12.69 17.50
C THR A 496 3.57 -12.66 19.02
N ILE A 497 2.73 -13.43 19.72
CA ILE A 497 2.75 -13.54 21.19
C ILE A 497 3.23 -14.94 21.57
N PHE A 498 4.28 -15.01 22.40
CA PHE A 498 4.69 -16.24 23.08
C PHE A 498 4.32 -16.15 24.55
N TYR A 499 3.63 -17.15 25.07
CA TYR A 499 3.18 -17.19 26.47
C TYR A 499 3.09 -18.63 26.98
N GLY A 500 3.09 -18.81 28.29
CA GLY A 500 3.12 -20.15 28.87
C GLY A 500 3.33 -20.20 30.38
N ASN A 501 3.21 -21.41 30.94
CA ASN A 501 3.31 -21.66 32.37
C ASN A 501 4.77 -21.87 32.82
N ASN A 502 5.57 -20.80 32.73
CA ASN A 502 6.96 -20.77 33.20
C ASN A 502 7.83 -21.91 32.63
N ALA A 503 7.96 -22.05 31.30
CA ALA A 503 8.90 -23.03 30.72
C ALA A 503 10.35 -22.74 31.17
N SER A 504 10.99 -23.67 31.91
CA SER A 504 12.32 -23.51 32.57
C SER A 504 13.38 -22.81 31.72
N THR A 505 13.34 -23.08 30.41
CA THR A 505 14.20 -22.46 29.41
C THR A 505 13.49 -22.53 28.05
N PHE A 506 12.83 -21.46 27.63
CA PHE A 506 12.31 -21.35 26.26
C PHE A 506 13.39 -20.83 25.31
N LYS A 507 13.41 -21.35 24.08
CA LYS A 507 14.13 -20.73 22.97
C LYS A 507 13.26 -20.69 21.72
N LEU A 508 13.26 -19.57 21.03
CA LEU A 508 12.80 -19.50 19.65
C LEU A 508 13.77 -20.28 18.74
N PHE A 509 15.07 -20.11 18.96
CA PHE A 509 16.10 -20.81 18.21
C PHE A 509 17.25 -21.21 19.14
N GLY A 510 17.59 -22.48 19.18
CA GLY A 510 18.58 -23.02 20.11
C GLY A 510 19.58 -23.96 19.45
N VAL A 511 20.82 -23.50 19.28
CA VAL A 511 21.96 -24.36 18.94
C VAL A 511 22.48 -25.03 20.21
N ASN A 512 22.75 -26.34 20.13
CA ASN A 512 23.33 -27.10 21.24
C ASN A 512 24.67 -26.48 21.70
N ASN A 513 24.87 -26.37 23.02
CA ASN A 513 26.08 -25.74 23.58
C ASN A 513 27.39 -26.47 23.24
N GLY A 514 27.34 -27.76 22.90
CA GLY A 514 28.51 -28.51 22.44
C GLY A 514 28.75 -28.41 20.92
N ASN A 515 27.93 -27.65 20.18
CA ASN A 515 28.08 -27.50 18.73
C ASN A 515 29.18 -26.46 18.44
N THR A 516 30.22 -26.89 17.72
CA THR A 516 31.37 -26.06 17.32
C THR A 516 31.26 -25.50 15.90
N THR A 517 30.28 -25.97 15.11
CA THR A 517 30.01 -25.51 13.74
C THR A 517 29.39 -24.12 13.75
N ASN A 518 29.45 -23.37 12.65
CA ASN A 518 28.79 -22.05 12.48
C ASN A 518 27.27 -22.15 12.26
N ALA A 519 26.59 -23.04 13.00
CA ALA A 519 25.14 -23.16 12.92
C ALA A 519 24.44 -21.90 13.43
N GLY A 520 23.37 -21.51 12.73
CA GLY A 520 22.75 -20.23 12.96
C GLY A 520 21.66 -19.88 11.95
N ILE A 521 21.45 -18.59 11.81
CA ILE A 521 20.40 -17.96 11.02
C ILE A 521 21.08 -17.00 10.03
N GLY A 522 20.76 -17.12 8.74
CA GLY A 522 21.19 -16.19 7.71
C GLY A 522 20.56 -14.82 7.95
N SER A 523 19.23 -14.76 8.00
CA SER A 523 18.49 -13.53 8.28
C SER A 523 17.44 -13.73 9.36
N LEU A 524 17.52 -12.95 10.44
CA LEU A 524 16.52 -12.91 11.50
C LEU A 524 15.71 -11.62 11.42
N VAL A 525 14.38 -11.74 11.36
CA VAL A 525 13.45 -10.64 11.61
C VAL A 525 12.65 -10.98 12.87
N LEU A 526 12.72 -10.11 13.87
CA LEU A 526 11.94 -10.18 15.10
C LEU A 526 11.31 -8.82 15.34
N ARG A 527 10.05 -8.66 14.96
CA ARG A 527 9.35 -7.37 15.05
C ARG A 527 8.04 -7.49 15.78
N ASN A 528 7.68 -6.47 16.56
CA ASN A 528 6.36 -6.38 17.18
C ASN A 528 5.99 -7.68 17.92
N THR A 529 6.97 -8.32 18.57
CA THR A 529 6.78 -9.62 19.22
C THR A 529 6.76 -9.43 20.72
N THR A 530 5.85 -10.13 21.39
CA THR A 530 5.69 -10.08 22.85
C THR A 530 6.00 -11.44 23.45
N PHE A 531 6.96 -11.47 24.38
CA PHE A 531 7.30 -12.66 25.16
C PHE A 531 6.81 -12.47 26.59
N LEU A 532 5.80 -13.25 26.99
CA LEU A 532 5.15 -13.19 28.31
C LEU A 532 5.60 -14.37 29.18
N ASN A 533 6.47 -14.13 30.17
CA ASN A 533 7.00 -15.14 31.08
C ASN A 533 7.67 -16.34 30.39
N MET A 534 8.04 -16.15 29.13
CA MET A 534 8.77 -17.14 28.35
C MET A 534 10.26 -17.09 28.60
N HIS A 535 10.77 -15.99 29.17
CA HIS A 535 12.19 -15.74 29.25
C HIS A 535 12.60 -15.20 30.61
N TYR A 536 13.02 -16.10 31.49
CA TYR A 536 13.27 -15.79 32.90
C TYR A 536 14.62 -16.33 33.43
N ALA A 537 15.42 -16.92 32.54
CA ALA A 537 16.78 -17.42 32.80
C ALA A 537 17.74 -16.97 31.68
N GLY A 538 19.01 -16.80 32.02
CA GLY A 538 20.01 -16.17 31.15
C GLY A 538 20.40 -16.93 29.88
N TYR A 539 19.65 -17.93 29.39
CA TYR A 539 20.07 -18.85 28.32
C TYR A 539 19.85 -18.38 26.88
N GLY A 540 19.28 -17.19 26.66
CA GLY A 540 18.97 -16.68 25.33
C GLY A 540 17.66 -17.22 24.77
N ILE A 541 16.74 -16.34 24.36
CA ILE A 541 15.60 -16.71 23.49
C ILE A 541 16.14 -17.21 22.15
N VAL A 542 17.21 -16.59 21.67
CA VAL A 542 17.95 -17.01 20.48
C VAL A 542 19.39 -17.29 20.87
N ASN A 543 19.86 -18.50 20.58
CA ASN A 543 21.21 -18.97 20.79
C ASN A 543 21.72 -19.60 19.48
N GLY A 544 22.55 -18.86 18.74
CA GLY A 544 23.02 -19.22 17.41
C GLY A 544 23.89 -18.11 16.80
N ASP A 545 24.59 -18.38 15.69
CA ASP A 545 25.09 -17.27 14.86
C ASP A 545 23.93 -16.60 14.12
N ILE A 546 24.08 -15.32 13.82
CA ILE A 546 23.11 -14.55 13.04
C ILE A 546 23.90 -13.68 12.05
N SER A 547 23.67 -13.85 10.74
CA SER A 547 24.39 -13.05 9.76
C SER A 547 23.76 -11.66 9.60
N THR A 548 22.45 -11.55 9.43
CA THR A 548 21.73 -10.28 9.43
C THR A 548 20.58 -10.29 10.42
N MET A 549 20.31 -9.15 11.07
CA MET A 549 19.27 -9.09 12.10
C MET A 549 18.47 -7.79 12.08
N ILE A 550 17.15 -7.93 12.12
CA ILE A 550 16.23 -6.83 12.36
C ILE A 550 15.43 -7.14 13.62
N VAL A 551 15.61 -6.34 14.67
CA VAL A 551 14.97 -6.54 15.96
C VAL A 551 14.34 -5.23 16.42
N LYS A 552 13.02 -5.10 16.26
CA LYS A 552 12.32 -3.83 16.55
C LYS A 552 10.99 -3.99 17.25
N ASN A 553 10.65 -3.00 18.08
CA ASN A 553 9.33 -2.86 18.67
C ASN A 553 8.90 -4.09 19.48
N ASN A 554 9.83 -4.83 20.10
CA ASN A 554 9.50 -6.03 20.85
C ASN A 554 9.30 -5.74 22.35
N ILE A 555 8.52 -6.61 23.00
CA ILE A 555 8.31 -6.60 24.46
C ILE A 555 8.85 -7.89 25.06
N ILE A 556 9.78 -7.74 26.00
CA ILE A 556 10.23 -8.83 26.87
C ILE A 556 9.63 -8.62 28.27
N TYR A 557 8.72 -9.49 28.69
CA TYR A 557 8.08 -9.41 30.00
C TYR A 557 8.36 -10.67 30.82
N ALA A 558 8.88 -10.49 32.04
CA ALA A 558 9.03 -11.57 33.01
C ALA A 558 8.80 -11.08 34.43
N ASP A 559 7.71 -11.49 35.08
CA ASP A 559 7.47 -11.22 36.51
C ASP A 559 7.86 -12.39 37.44
N ASN A 560 8.54 -13.38 36.86
CA ASN A 560 8.91 -14.65 37.47
C ASN A 560 10.43 -14.92 37.39
N ASN A 561 11.24 -13.94 36.99
CA ASN A 561 12.67 -14.13 36.82
C ASN A 561 13.41 -14.31 38.15
N ASN A 562 14.43 -15.18 38.11
CA ASN A 562 15.31 -15.49 39.24
C ASN A 562 16.80 -15.33 38.89
N ASN A 563 17.09 -14.80 37.69
CA ASN A 563 18.43 -14.57 37.18
C ASN A 563 18.38 -13.40 36.17
N ASN A 564 19.55 -12.99 35.69
CA ASN A 564 19.69 -12.07 34.56
C ASN A 564 19.05 -12.65 33.31
N VAL A 565 18.43 -11.78 32.54
CA VAL A 565 17.68 -12.10 31.33
C VAL A 565 18.48 -11.59 30.13
N THR A 566 18.77 -12.46 29.17
CA THR A 566 19.55 -12.12 27.96
C THR A 566 18.85 -12.67 26.73
N VAL A 567 18.52 -11.86 25.73
CA VAL A 567 17.70 -12.31 24.58
C VAL A 567 18.54 -13.05 23.54
N PHE A 568 19.66 -12.46 23.11
CA PHE A 568 20.54 -12.99 22.07
C PHE A 568 21.86 -13.49 22.66
N ARG A 569 22.25 -14.70 22.27
CA ARG A 569 23.53 -15.30 22.60
C ARG A 569 24.18 -15.91 21.38
N LYS A 570 25.50 -15.82 21.32
CA LYS A 570 26.28 -16.61 20.36
C LYS A 570 26.19 -18.10 20.73
N ARG A 571 26.24 -18.96 19.71
CA ARG A 571 26.24 -20.42 19.84
C ARG A 571 27.29 -20.95 20.83
N GLY A 572 27.05 -22.15 21.35
CA GLY A 572 28.08 -22.91 22.06
C GLY A 572 28.41 -22.43 23.48
N ASN A 573 27.52 -21.63 24.10
CA ASN A 573 27.82 -20.91 25.34
C ASN A 573 29.12 -20.08 25.23
N SER A 574 29.40 -19.58 24.03
CA SER A 574 30.58 -18.77 23.76
C SER A 574 30.54 -17.47 24.58
N SER A 575 31.67 -17.10 25.16
CA SER A 575 31.84 -15.77 25.77
C SER A 575 32.06 -14.67 24.72
N ALA A 576 32.24 -15.02 23.45
CA ALA A 576 32.40 -14.06 22.38
C ALA A 576 31.07 -13.37 22.06
N SER A 577 31.16 -12.08 21.75
CA SER A 577 30.01 -11.26 21.35
C SER A 577 29.37 -11.81 20.07
N LEU A 578 28.04 -11.75 20.00
CA LEU A 578 27.32 -11.96 18.76
C LEU A 578 27.69 -10.83 17.78
N GLN A 579 27.85 -11.15 16.50
CA GLN A 579 28.23 -10.18 15.46
C GLN A 579 27.39 -10.46 14.22
N ALA A 580 26.62 -9.47 13.78
CA ALA A 580 25.88 -9.47 12.53
C ALA A 580 26.56 -8.50 11.53
N THR A 581 26.38 -8.73 10.24
CA THR A 581 27.00 -7.91 9.18
C THR A 581 26.11 -6.76 8.73
N ASP A 582 24.80 -6.86 8.93
CA ASP A 582 23.82 -5.85 8.51
C ASP A 582 22.52 -5.97 9.33
N GLY A 583 21.76 -4.88 9.37
CA GLY A 583 20.43 -4.81 9.93
C GLY A 583 20.21 -3.65 10.91
N GLU A 584 19.26 -3.83 11.83
CA GLU A 584 18.81 -2.78 12.74
C GLU A 584 18.29 -3.38 14.05
N VAL A 585 18.73 -2.83 15.18
CA VAL A 585 18.22 -3.19 16.50
C VAL A 585 17.84 -1.90 17.21
N ALA A 586 16.55 -1.63 17.31
CA ALA A 586 16.03 -0.37 17.84
C ALA A 586 14.68 -0.58 18.52
N ASP A 587 14.29 0.34 19.41
CA ASP A 587 12.93 0.39 19.96
C ASP A 587 12.49 -0.94 20.60
N ASN A 588 13.30 -1.53 21.47
CA ASN A 588 12.89 -2.73 22.23
C ASN A 588 12.73 -2.39 23.70
N ILE A 589 11.60 -2.79 24.30
CA ILE A 589 11.31 -2.55 25.71
C ILE A 589 11.22 -3.87 26.48
N GLY A 590 11.45 -3.81 27.79
CA GLY A 590 11.12 -4.95 28.63
C GLY A 590 11.02 -4.63 30.10
N TYR A 591 10.26 -5.48 30.80
CA TYR A 591 10.05 -5.40 32.22
C TYR A 591 10.42 -6.74 32.85
N ILE A 592 11.31 -6.69 33.85
CA ILE A 592 11.66 -7.83 34.68
C ILE A 592 11.60 -7.44 36.16
N ILE A 593 11.23 -8.36 37.04
CA ILE A 593 11.13 -8.09 38.49
C ILE A 593 12.50 -8.19 39.18
N GLY A 594 12.77 -7.28 40.12
CA GLY A 594 13.97 -7.29 40.97
C GLY A 594 15.25 -6.74 40.34
N ASP A 595 16.34 -6.88 41.10
CA ASP A 595 17.67 -6.31 40.81
C ASP A 595 18.50 -7.18 39.85
N PHE A 596 17.87 -7.61 38.75
CA PHE A 596 18.53 -8.37 37.70
C PHE A 596 18.76 -7.52 36.45
N TYR A 597 19.76 -7.91 35.66
CA TYR A 597 20.03 -7.29 34.36
C TYR A 597 19.10 -7.84 33.29
N LEU A 598 18.55 -6.94 32.48
CA LEU A 598 17.86 -7.25 31.24
C LEU A 598 18.74 -6.77 30.08
N ASN A 599 19.31 -7.72 29.35
CA ASN A 599 20.18 -7.44 28.21
C ASN A 599 19.57 -7.98 26.92
N LEU A 600 19.67 -7.21 25.84
CA LEU A 600 19.24 -7.69 24.53
C LEU A 600 20.26 -8.69 23.98
N TRP A 601 21.56 -8.49 24.20
CA TRP A 601 22.61 -9.44 23.80
C TRP A 601 23.57 -9.75 24.94
N GLN A 602 24.30 -10.86 24.81
CA GLN A 602 25.38 -11.22 25.73
C GLN A 602 26.68 -10.48 25.41
N GLY A 603 27.34 -9.96 26.44
CA GLY A 603 28.60 -9.22 26.33
C GLY A 603 28.38 -7.73 26.13
N ASP A 604 29.47 -6.95 26.23
CA ASP A 604 29.40 -5.49 26.14
C ASP A 604 29.45 -4.97 24.69
N THR A 605 29.97 -5.77 23.76
CA THR A 605 30.02 -5.39 22.35
C THR A 605 28.65 -5.59 21.70
N PRO A 606 28.06 -4.55 21.10
CA PRO A 606 26.82 -4.70 20.37
C PRO A 606 26.99 -5.58 19.13
N PRO A 607 25.91 -6.23 18.65
CA PRO A 607 25.97 -7.07 17.45
C PRO A 607 26.06 -6.27 16.14
N LEU A 608 25.70 -4.99 16.16
CA LEU A 608 25.77 -4.03 15.04
C LEU A 608 26.17 -2.66 15.59
N GLU A 609 26.71 -1.78 14.76
CA GLU A 609 27.10 -0.41 15.15
C GLU A 609 25.88 0.43 15.59
N ASN A 610 24.74 0.25 14.93
CA ASN A 610 23.47 0.94 15.22
C ASN A 610 22.61 0.22 16.26
N ALA A 611 23.10 -0.81 16.96
CA ALA A 611 22.27 -1.59 17.86
C ALA A 611 22.01 -0.87 19.20
N GLU A 612 20.75 -0.58 19.47
CA GLU A 612 20.28 -0.01 20.73
C GLU A 612 20.08 -1.07 21.81
N ARG A 613 20.41 -0.72 23.06
CA ARG A 613 20.10 -1.58 24.21
C ARG A 613 18.58 -1.61 24.42
N ILE A 614 18.10 -2.74 24.97
CA ILE A 614 16.71 -2.83 25.42
C ILE A 614 16.44 -1.81 26.54
N GLN A 615 15.36 -1.06 26.43
CA GLN A 615 14.88 -0.16 27.47
C GLN A 615 14.23 -1.00 28.58
N LYS A 616 14.93 -1.14 29.71
CA LYS A 616 14.37 -1.74 30.92
C LYS A 616 13.38 -0.75 31.56
N LEU A 617 12.15 -1.18 31.76
CA LEU A 617 11.09 -0.40 32.38
C LEU A 617 11.06 -0.61 33.90
N ASP A 618 10.71 0.44 34.63
CA ASP A 618 10.55 0.39 36.10
C ASP A 618 9.21 -0.23 36.53
N ALA A 619 8.22 -0.27 35.62
CA ALA A 619 6.90 -0.83 35.85
C ALA A 619 6.40 -1.63 34.64
N SER A 620 5.41 -2.49 34.86
CA SER A 620 4.74 -3.22 33.78
C SER A 620 4.25 -2.26 32.67
N PRO A 621 4.48 -2.58 31.38
CA PRO A 621 3.94 -1.81 30.25
C PRO A 621 2.45 -2.04 30.01
N PHE A 622 1.86 -3.02 30.68
CA PHE A 622 0.47 -3.42 30.49
C PHE A 622 -0.46 -2.69 31.46
N GLU A 623 -1.59 -2.20 30.95
CA GLU A 623 -2.74 -1.77 31.75
C GLU A 623 -3.53 -2.98 32.25
N THR A 624 -3.76 -3.96 31.36
CA THR A 624 -4.31 -5.27 31.70
C THR A 624 -3.48 -6.37 31.05
N LEU A 625 -3.34 -7.50 31.75
CA LEU A 625 -2.60 -8.67 31.26
C LEU A 625 -3.25 -9.94 31.82
N ASP A 626 -3.69 -10.83 30.92
CA ASP A 626 -4.04 -12.21 31.22
C ASP A 626 -2.96 -13.14 30.68
N LYS A 627 -2.18 -13.69 31.61
CA LYS A 627 -1.05 -14.58 31.30
C LYS A 627 -1.50 -15.98 30.84
N LEU A 628 -2.73 -16.40 31.16
CA LEU A 628 -3.24 -17.72 30.79
C LEU A 628 -3.67 -17.79 29.33
N THR A 629 -4.14 -16.67 28.79
CA THR A 629 -4.62 -16.54 27.40
C THR A 629 -3.64 -15.77 26.51
N GLY A 630 -2.66 -15.09 27.11
CA GLY A 630 -1.70 -14.24 26.41
C GLY A 630 -2.33 -12.94 25.87
N THR A 631 -3.46 -12.51 26.43
CA THR A 631 -4.15 -11.27 26.03
C THR A 631 -3.76 -10.10 26.92
N TYR A 632 -3.60 -8.90 26.36
CA TYR A 632 -3.23 -7.72 27.11
C TYR A 632 -3.73 -6.42 26.46
N VAL A 633 -3.75 -5.35 27.25
CA VAL A 633 -3.88 -3.96 26.79
C VAL A 633 -2.65 -3.19 27.25
N LEU A 634 -1.98 -2.51 26.32
CA LEU A 634 -0.82 -1.66 26.61
C LEU A 634 -1.24 -0.30 27.13
N LYS A 635 -0.44 0.26 28.03
CA LYS A 635 -0.60 1.66 28.43
C LYS A 635 -0.39 2.60 27.22
N PRO A 636 -1.03 3.78 27.18
CA PRO A 636 -0.96 4.70 26.05
C PRO A 636 0.46 5.03 25.58
N GLU A 637 1.41 5.20 26.50
CA GLU A 637 2.81 5.54 26.21
C GLU A 637 3.62 4.41 25.56
N TYR A 638 3.13 3.16 25.61
CA TYR A 638 3.78 1.98 25.02
C TYR A 638 3.05 1.45 23.79
N GLN A 639 2.07 2.20 23.26
CA GLN A 639 1.43 1.86 21.99
C GLN A 639 2.46 1.83 20.86
N GLY A 640 2.38 0.83 19.99
CA GLY A 640 3.38 0.58 18.93
C GLY A 640 4.51 -0.38 19.30
N TYR A 641 4.57 -0.85 20.56
CA TYR A 641 5.43 -1.96 20.97
C TYR A 641 4.65 -3.27 21.08
N GLY A 642 5.35 -4.39 20.87
CA GLY A 642 4.79 -5.73 20.99
C GLY A 642 3.78 -6.05 19.88
N ALA A 643 3.12 -7.18 20.05
CA ALA A 643 2.12 -7.65 19.10
C ALA A 643 0.80 -6.87 19.22
N THR A 644 0.20 -6.57 18.09
CA THR A 644 -1.15 -6.04 17.89
C THR A 644 -1.98 -7.08 17.16
N ILE A 645 -2.41 -8.10 17.89
CA ILE A 645 -3.28 -9.17 17.39
C ILE A 645 -4.48 -9.33 18.31
N GLU A 646 -5.66 -9.47 17.73
CA GLU A 646 -6.92 -9.70 18.44
C GLU A 646 -6.97 -11.11 19.08
#